data_AF-A0A956SAE9-F1
#
_entry.id   AF-A0A956SAE9-F1
#
_cell.length_a   1.000
_cell.length_b   1.000
_cell.length_c   1.000
_cell.angle_alpha   90.00
_cell.angle_beta   90.00
_cell.angle_gamma   90.00
#
_symmetry.space_group_name_H-M   'P 1'
#
loop_
_entity.id
_entity.type
_entity.pdbx_description
1 polymer ?
#
loop_
_entity_poly.entity_id
_entity_poly.type
_entity_poly.pdbx_seq_one_letter_code
_entity_poly.pdbx_strand_id
1 'polypeptide(L)'
;WLFAKSITSSANLNASYGLGRAVAYAGWYLSIPVAGVVIWFLRRRHGATSLAGFLTEKHGRLATLAFLLVVLFRLMNEVWSNTAVVGAYFGAAGSAPYFVAALVFAALTLFYSLRGGLRSSIFTDAIQFGLGVFLLVFVLALVVPRAGARELLSTGEWTLRGGVDLLIVGLLQSFSYPFHDPVLTDRAFLTRPDRMLKGYLLAGLIAAAFIVLFGVTGMYARVAELPAGQDAPLRVANAFGLGTLGLMTVLMMVSAGSTLDSTLASFSRAVVVDVGGRSSDGPRDRGGFGALSDWLGRLDPVRTGRLAMLIAVLLGSFPLFAGTAIIKATTVSGTMVLGLAPVFLLFGWMRAGSAAFHLAFWPGVAVGVLVAIGAVPTSWSVGDGPYASLLGANLIGTGVVFAGYAVGAWVDGLATRRRLAAATGAAIAVLLLATPSARAADEAPSLRFSGQTMLRATFRRAHPDRPSYEVYNVRLVGTYDANPFRYVAELRFRQTPLRSYSPSNVWLQQAYVAWQSPVEGLRVSTGLLYDQLGLFWDSSWFGNLPYLNGHKLDPDMNLEVAWARQPGDGTFGWEAWVQLGLAEDGLNGSFVPAGKAGRLELPADLEADTDFREGPSVRARVVPVIAAGAFALRPGASVQRSTYDRASTGETGHQLVRGAELTVAGAGPIAGWQAFGEILAETVAGFTASDLDRDYWLAGFEGPVLERAAEYFPLVKIGASFQHTSYTNEDFGEDFVTARVFAKLVSAVGTTVEYVRWKVEGEDSPVVERVEAILHVWY
;
A
#
# COMPACT_ATOMS: atom_id res chain seq x y z
N TRP A 1 17.36 -21.47 -2.40
CA TRP A 1 18.41 -20.89 -1.53
C TRP A 1 19.42 -21.92 -1.03
N LEU A 2 19.21 -23.23 -1.23
CA LEU A 2 20.31 -24.21 -1.17
C LEU A 2 20.96 -24.31 -2.55
N PHE A 3 21.62 -23.24 -2.96
CA PHE A 3 22.23 -23.13 -4.29
C PHE A 3 23.52 -23.94 -4.35
N ALA A 4 23.88 -24.48 -5.51
CA ALA A 4 25.12 -25.24 -5.67
C ALA A 4 26.33 -24.37 -5.30
N LYS A 5 26.27 -23.09 -5.68
CA LYS A 5 27.20 -22.05 -5.22
C LYS A 5 27.29 -21.93 -3.71
N SER A 6 26.16 -21.89 -3.00
CA SER A 6 26.12 -21.71 -1.55
C SER A 6 26.72 -22.90 -0.82
N ILE A 7 26.40 -24.10 -1.30
CA ILE A 7 26.93 -25.38 -0.85
C ILE A 7 28.47 -25.40 -1.05
N THR A 8 28.95 -25.09 -2.25
CA THR A 8 30.39 -24.98 -2.56
C THR A 8 31.09 -23.91 -1.73
N SER A 9 30.49 -22.73 -1.60
CA SER A 9 31.09 -21.61 -0.86
C SER A 9 31.26 -21.95 0.61
N SER A 10 30.24 -22.57 1.22
CA SER A 10 30.34 -23.06 2.60
C SER A 10 31.48 -24.07 2.75
N ALA A 11 31.56 -25.08 1.88
CA ALA A 11 32.63 -26.08 1.93
C ALA A 11 34.03 -25.46 1.69
N ASN A 12 34.18 -24.56 0.72
CA ASN A 12 35.45 -23.88 0.44
C ASN A 12 35.93 -23.06 1.64
N LEU A 13 35.03 -22.30 2.27
CA LEU A 13 35.35 -21.51 3.46
C LEU A 13 35.78 -22.40 4.63
N ASN A 14 35.12 -23.55 4.81
CA ASN A 14 35.49 -24.52 5.84
C ASN A 14 36.84 -25.20 5.59
N ALA A 15 37.15 -25.52 4.34
CA ALA A 15 38.46 -26.09 4.00
C ALA A 15 39.60 -25.12 4.34
N SER A 16 39.39 -23.82 4.16
CA SER A 16 40.41 -22.81 4.45
C SER A 16 40.49 -22.41 5.93
N TYR A 17 39.40 -22.47 6.70
CA TYR A 17 39.35 -21.83 8.04
C TYR A 17 38.67 -22.63 9.16
N GLY A 18 38.10 -23.80 8.89
CA GLY A 18 37.40 -24.62 9.88
C GLY A 18 36.00 -24.10 10.25
N LEU A 19 35.44 -24.60 11.36
CA LEU A 19 34.03 -24.47 11.74
C LEU A 19 33.56 -23.01 11.89
N GLY A 20 34.45 -22.13 12.36
CA GLY A 20 34.15 -20.70 12.55
C GLY A 20 33.64 -20.02 11.26
N ARG A 21 34.12 -20.44 10.08
CA ARG A 21 33.62 -19.92 8.78
C ARG A 21 32.46 -20.71 8.18
N ALA A 22 32.19 -21.94 8.60
CA ALA A 22 30.93 -22.64 8.30
C ALA A 22 29.73 -21.82 8.76
N VAL A 23 29.80 -21.40 10.02
CA VAL A 23 28.75 -20.63 10.67
C VAL A 23 28.68 -19.22 10.07
N ALA A 24 29.82 -18.65 9.67
CA ALA A 24 29.87 -17.36 8.99
C ALA A 24 29.01 -17.30 7.73
N TYR A 25 29.10 -18.31 6.86
CA TYR A 25 28.27 -18.35 5.65
C TYR A 25 26.79 -18.60 5.95
N ALA A 26 26.49 -19.35 7.01
CA ALA A 26 25.12 -19.56 7.48
C ALA A 26 24.44 -18.27 7.96
N GLY A 27 25.20 -17.22 8.29
CA GLY A 27 24.66 -15.91 8.66
C GLY A 27 23.67 -15.34 7.65
N TRP A 28 23.91 -15.51 6.34
CA TRP A 28 22.99 -15.07 5.29
C TRP A 28 21.63 -15.77 5.31
N TYR A 29 21.51 -16.96 5.92
CA TYR A 29 20.24 -17.69 5.97
C TYR A 29 19.23 -17.08 6.94
N LEU A 30 19.66 -16.14 7.81
CA LEU A 30 18.77 -15.26 8.57
C LEU A 30 17.90 -14.39 7.65
N SER A 31 18.33 -14.16 6.41
CA SER A 31 17.53 -13.44 5.41
C SER A 31 16.16 -14.08 5.17
N ILE A 32 16.05 -15.41 5.23
CA ILE A 32 14.79 -16.13 4.97
C ILE A 32 13.72 -15.72 6.00
N PRO A 33 13.91 -15.91 7.33
CA PRO A 33 12.92 -15.49 8.31
C PRO A 33 12.70 -13.97 8.32
N VAL A 34 13.74 -13.15 8.08
CA VAL A 34 13.60 -11.69 7.96
C VAL A 34 12.63 -11.31 6.84
N ALA A 35 12.80 -11.88 5.64
CA ALA A 35 11.87 -11.64 4.52
C ALA A 35 10.44 -12.10 4.89
N GLY A 36 10.32 -13.26 5.54
CA GLY A 36 9.03 -13.81 5.94
C GLY A 36 8.26 -12.88 6.88
N VAL A 37 8.93 -12.36 7.91
CA VAL A 37 8.34 -11.41 8.88
C VAL A 37 7.96 -10.10 8.20
N VAL A 38 8.88 -9.50 7.43
CA VAL A 38 8.64 -8.21 6.77
C VAL A 38 7.52 -8.31 5.75
N ILE A 39 7.55 -9.32 4.87
CA ILE A 39 6.50 -9.51 3.85
C ILE A 39 5.16 -9.84 4.52
N TRP A 40 5.13 -10.57 5.63
CA TRP A 40 3.91 -10.79 6.38
C TRP A 40 3.26 -9.47 6.84
N PHE A 41 4.05 -8.54 7.37
CA PHE A 41 3.55 -7.21 7.73
C PHE A 41 3.11 -6.39 6.52
N LEU A 42 3.88 -6.39 5.43
CA LEU A 42 3.51 -5.67 4.20
C LEU A 42 2.17 -6.17 3.65
N ARG A 43 1.96 -7.49 3.64
CA ARG A 43 0.71 -8.11 3.19
C ARG A 43 -0.48 -7.81 4.11
N ARG A 44 -0.26 -7.78 5.43
CA ARG A 44 -1.33 -7.55 6.42
C ARG A 44 -1.71 -6.08 6.56
N ARG A 45 -0.74 -5.15 6.50
CA ARG A 45 -0.96 -3.72 6.74
C ARG A 45 -1.18 -2.91 5.47
N HIS A 46 -0.60 -3.33 4.34
CA HIS A 46 -0.66 -2.60 3.07
C HIS A 46 -1.31 -3.40 1.94
N GLY A 47 -1.84 -4.60 2.20
CA GLY A 47 -2.45 -5.43 1.15
C GLY A 47 -1.49 -5.82 0.01
N ALA A 48 -0.17 -5.72 0.24
CA ALA A 48 0.83 -5.87 -0.80
C ALA A 48 0.73 -7.24 -1.50
N THR A 49 0.70 -7.23 -2.83
CA THR A 49 0.63 -8.46 -3.64
C THR A 49 1.94 -8.80 -4.36
N SER A 50 2.89 -7.86 -4.39
CA SER A 50 4.28 -8.05 -4.80
C SER A 50 5.14 -6.96 -4.14
N LEU A 51 6.46 -7.15 -4.05
CA LEU A 51 7.37 -6.12 -3.55
C LEU A 51 7.45 -4.92 -4.50
N ALA A 52 7.50 -5.16 -5.82
CA ALA A 52 7.53 -4.11 -6.83
C ALA A 52 6.25 -3.25 -6.79
N GLY A 53 5.08 -3.86 -6.62
CA GLY A 53 3.81 -3.14 -6.48
C GLY A 53 3.80 -2.25 -5.24
N PHE A 54 4.23 -2.78 -4.10
CA PHE A 54 4.36 -2.00 -2.86
C PHE A 54 5.32 -0.80 -3.02
N LEU A 55 6.48 -1.00 -3.67
CA LEU A 55 7.43 0.09 -3.91
C LEU A 55 6.85 1.16 -4.85
N THR A 56 6.07 0.76 -5.86
CA THR A 56 5.42 1.71 -6.77
C THR A 56 4.41 2.57 -6.03
N GLU A 57 3.58 1.94 -5.19
CA GLU A 57 2.56 2.63 -4.39
C GLU A 57 3.21 3.58 -3.36
N LYS A 58 4.28 3.15 -2.70
CA LYS A 58 4.89 3.92 -1.59
C LYS A 58 5.97 4.93 -2.03
N HIS A 59 6.85 4.52 -2.94
CA HIS A 59 8.08 5.26 -3.28
C HIS A 59 8.11 5.74 -4.74
N GLY A 60 7.13 5.35 -5.55
CA GLY A 60 6.97 5.78 -6.94
C GLY A 60 7.70 4.91 -7.97
N ARG A 61 7.39 5.14 -9.25
CA ARG A 61 7.84 4.30 -10.38
C ARG A 61 9.36 4.25 -10.54
N LEU A 62 10.07 5.37 -10.34
CA LEU A 62 11.53 5.40 -10.46
C LEU A 62 12.24 4.56 -9.39
N ALA A 63 11.69 4.50 -8.18
CA ALA A 63 12.18 3.63 -7.12
C ALA A 63 12.01 2.15 -7.50
N THR A 64 10.83 1.80 -8.03
CA THR A 64 10.56 0.44 -8.52
C THR A 64 11.47 0.05 -9.68
N LEU A 65 11.75 0.97 -10.62
CA LEU A 65 12.68 0.71 -11.72
C LEU A 65 14.07 0.34 -11.19
N ALA A 66 14.60 1.17 -10.28
CA ALA A 66 15.91 0.94 -9.67
C ALA A 66 15.97 -0.40 -8.92
N PHE A 67 14.90 -0.74 -8.19
CA PHE A 67 14.76 -2.04 -7.53
C PHE A 67 14.74 -3.20 -8.53
N LEU A 68 13.94 -3.12 -9.60
CA LEU A 68 13.84 -4.17 -10.61
C LEU A 68 15.14 -4.36 -11.38
N LEU A 69 15.88 -3.29 -11.68
CA LEU A 69 17.19 -3.40 -12.33
C LEU A 69 18.17 -4.23 -11.48
N VAL A 70 18.19 -4.00 -10.17
CA VAL A 70 19.03 -4.80 -9.25
C VAL A 70 18.55 -6.24 -9.18
N VAL A 71 17.24 -6.48 -9.15
CA VAL A 71 16.65 -7.84 -9.19
C VAL A 71 17.05 -8.59 -10.47
N LEU A 72 16.92 -7.96 -11.64
CA LEU A 72 17.26 -8.58 -12.92
C LEU A 72 18.76 -8.87 -13.02
N PHE A 73 19.60 -7.93 -12.60
CA PHE A 73 21.05 -8.12 -12.54
C PHE A 73 21.43 -9.28 -11.60
N ARG A 74 20.79 -9.34 -10.43
CA ARG A 74 20.96 -10.42 -9.45
C ARG A 74 20.61 -11.79 -10.02
N LEU A 75 19.47 -11.89 -10.72
CA LEU A 75 19.02 -13.13 -11.36
C LEU A 75 19.97 -13.57 -12.49
N MET A 76 20.46 -12.65 -13.31
CA MET A 76 21.47 -12.97 -14.33
C MET A 76 22.75 -13.51 -13.70
N ASN A 77 23.16 -12.99 -12.55
CA ASN A 77 24.33 -13.50 -11.82
C ASN A 77 24.15 -14.92 -11.25
N GLU A 78 22.91 -15.35 -11.00
CA GLU A 78 22.64 -16.74 -10.58
C GLU A 78 22.86 -17.73 -11.72
N VAL A 79 22.77 -17.30 -12.99
CA VAL A 79 22.98 -18.17 -14.15
C VAL A 79 24.41 -18.67 -14.21
N TRP A 80 25.40 -17.79 -14.44
CA TRP A 80 26.79 -18.22 -14.55
C TRP A 80 27.33 -18.80 -13.25
N SER A 81 26.90 -18.31 -12.09
CA SER A 81 27.51 -18.72 -10.83
C SER A 81 27.11 -20.13 -10.38
N ASN A 82 25.96 -20.64 -10.83
CA ASN A 82 25.60 -22.06 -10.64
C ASN A 82 26.14 -22.96 -11.75
N THR A 83 26.14 -22.50 -13.01
CA THR A 83 26.68 -23.28 -14.13
C THR A 83 28.19 -23.44 -14.03
N ALA A 84 28.90 -22.47 -13.45
CA ALA A 84 30.32 -22.55 -13.11
C ALA A 84 30.63 -23.71 -12.16
N VAL A 85 29.80 -23.90 -11.12
CA VAL A 85 29.96 -25.02 -10.17
C VAL A 85 29.82 -26.36 -10.88
N VAL A 86 28.83 -26.50 -11.77
CA VAL A 86 28.66 -27.72 -12.57
C VAL A 86 29.84 -27.93 -13.51
N GLY A 87 30.27 -26.88 -14.22
CA GLY A 87 31.41 -26.95 -15.14
C GLY A 87 32.69 -27.46 -14.49
N ALA A 88 32.93 -27.09 -13.21
CA ALA A 88 34.11 -27.52 -12.46
C ALA A 88 34.20 -29.05 -12.26
N TYR A 89 33.09 -29.78 -12.34
CA TYR A 89 33.08 -31.26 -12.25
C TYR A 89 33.50 -31.94 -13.55
N PHE A 90 33.50 -31.22 -14.67
CA PHE A 90 33.79 -31.76 -16.01
C PHE A 90 35.10 -31.23 -16.61
N GLY A 91 35.69 -30.18 -16.03
CA GLY A 91 36.97 -29.66 -16.47
C GLY A 91 37.51 -28.56 -15.55
N ALA A 92 38.80 -28.25 -15.69
CA ALA A 92 39.42 -27.14 -14.99
C ALA A 92 38.76 -25.81 -15.42
N ALA A 93 38.63 -24.86 -14.49
CA ALA A 93 38.06 -23.55 -14.79
C ALA A 93 38.78 -22.88 -15.98
N GLY A 94 38.01 -22.40 -16.96
CA GLY A 94 38.55 -21.81 -18.19
C GLY A 94 38.91 -22.80 -19.30
N SER A 95 38.81 -24.12 -19.07
CA SER A 95 39.03 -25.14 -20.10
C SER A 95 37.81 -25.33 -21.01
N ALA A 96 38.01 -25.89 -22.21
CA ALA A 96 36.91 -26.21 -23.11
C ALA A 96 35.86 -27.16 -22.50
N PRO A 97 36.24 -28.27 -21.81
CA PRO A 97 35.26 -29.13 -21.13
C PRO A 97 34.44 -28.40 -20.06
N TYR A 98 35.05 -27.48 -19.32
CA TYR A 98 34.37 -26.64 -18.33
C TYR A 98 33.28 -25.76 -18.97
N PHE A 99 33.61 -25.03 -20.04
CA PHE A 99 32.66 -24.17 -20.74
C PHE A 99 31.54 -24.98 -21.41
N VAL A 100 31.89 -26.09 -22.06
CA VAL A 100 30.90 -26.97 -22.72
C VAL A 100 29.92 -27.52 -21.69
N ALA A 101 30.41 -28.05 -20.56
CA ALA A 101 29.55 -28.58 -19.52
C ALA A 101 28.62 -27.51 -18.93
N ALA A 102 29.14 -26.31 -18.63
CA ALA A 102 28.34 -25.20 -18.11
C ALA A 102 27.24 -24.76 -19.09
N LEU A 103 27.56 -24.64 -20.39
CA LEU A 103 26.60 -24.24 -21.42
C LEU A 103 25.56 -25.32 -21.70
N VAL A 104 25.97 -26.59 -21.79
CA VAL A 104 25.05 -27.73 -21.95
C VAL A 104 24.10 -27.82 -20.77
N PHE A 105 24.61 -27.66 -19.55
CA PHE A 105 23.79 -27.66 -18.34
C PHE A 105 22.76 -26.51 -18.34
N ALA A 106 23.19 -25.30 -18.72
CA ALA A 106 22.31 -24.15 -18.85
C ALA A 106 21.20 -24.38 -19.90
N ALA A 107 21.57 -24.94 -21.06
CA ALA A 107 20.65 -25.25 -22.14
C ALA A 107 19.63 -26.34 -21.76
N LEU A 108 20.08 -27.41 -21.09
CA LEU A 108 19.19 -28.47 -20.59
C LEU A 108 18.21 -27.92 -19.56
N THR A 109 18.68 -27.05 -18.67
CA THR A 109 17.82 -26.43 -17.66
C THR A 109 16.77 -25.53 -18.31
N LEU A 110 17.21 -24.65 -19.21
CA LEU A 110 16.30 -23.82 -20.01
C LEU A 110 15.24 -24.65 -20.72
N PHE A 111 15.63 -25.76 -21.35
CA PHE A 111 14.73 -26.61 -22.14
C PHE A 111 13.52 -27.09 -21.31
N TYR A 112 13.73 -27.55 -20.08
CA TYR A 112 12.61 -27.98 -19.24
C TYR A 112 11.89 -26.79 -18.58
N SER A 113 12.59 -25.72 -18.19
CA SER A 113 11.98 -24.51 -17.61
C SER A 113 10.99 -23.83 -18.57
N LEU A 114 11.28 -23.83 -19.88
CA LEU A 114 10.40 -23.28 -20.94
C LEU A 114 9.01 -23.92 -20.98
N ARG A 115 8.86 -25.15 -20.45
CA ARG A 115 7.58 -25.88 -20.41
C ARG A 115 6.82 -25.68 -19.10
N GLY A 116 7.50 -25.41 -17.99
CA GLY A 116 6.94 -25.61 -16.65
C GLY A 116 6.54 -24.35 -15.87
N GLY A 117 7.23 -23.22 -16.09
CA GLY A 117 7.01 -21.99 -15.31
C GLY A 117 7.13 -22.17 -13.78
N LEU A 118 6.65 -21.21 -13.00
CA LEU A 118 6.79 -21.20 -11.53
C LEU A 118 6.10 -22.40 -10.85
N ARG A 119 4.96 -22.87 -11.39
CA ARG A 119 4.23 -24.01 -10.83
C ARG A 119 5.03 -25.31 -10.93
N SER A 120 5.67 -25.57 -12.08
CA SER A 120 6.54 -26.73 -12.24
C SER A 120 7.80 -26.59 -11.39
N SER A 121 8.36 -25.38 -11.32
CA SER A 121 9.57 -25.09 -10.53
C SER A 121 9.38 -25.40 -9.04
N ILE A 122 8.20 -25.12 -8.47
CA ILE A 122 7.90 -25.47 -7.07
C ILE A 122 7.84 -27.00 -6.86
N PHE A 123 7.33 -27.74 -7.84
CA PHE A 123 7.25 -29.20 -7.76
C PHE A 123 8.63 -29.85 -7.88
N THR A 124 9.46 -29.40 -8.83
CA THR A 124 10.84 -29.86 -8.99
C THR A 124 11.68 -29.53 -7.77
N ASP A 125 11.55 -28.32 -7.22
CA ASP A 125 12.23 -27.91 -5.99
C ASP A 125 11.97 -28.85 -4.81
N ALA A 126 10.73 -29.35 -4.64
CA ALA A 126 10.39 -30.26 -3.55
C ALA A 126 11.11 -31.62 -3.68
N ILE A 127 11.15 -32.18 -4.89
CA ILE A 127 11.87 -33.43 -5.18
C ILE A 127 13.38 -33.23 -4.99
N GLN A 128 13.92 -32.13 -5.53
CA GLN A 128 15.34 -31.81 -5.49
C GLN A 128 15.82 -31.52 -4.06
N PHE A 129 14.99 -30.89 -3.23
CA PHE A 129 15.24 -30.72 -1.80
C PHE A 129 15.32 -32.07 -1.07
N GLY A 130 14.35 -32.96 -1.28
CA GLY A 130 14.34 -34.30 -0.68
C GLY A 130 15.60 -35.10 -1.05
N LEU A 131 15.97 -35.08 -2.34
CA LEU A 131 17.20 -35.71 -2.83
C LEU A 131 18.45 -35.04 -2.23
N GLY A 132 18.47 -33.71 -2.13
CA GLY A 132 19.57 -32.96 -1.53
C GLY A 132 19.81 -33.32 -0.06
N VAL A 133 18.74 -33.47 0.72
CA VAL A 133 18.82 -33.91 2.12
C VAL A 133 19.35 -35.33 2.22
N PHE A 134 18.84 -36.25 1.40
CA PHE A 134 19.35 -37.62 1.34
C PHE A 134 20.84 -37.68 1.02
N LEU A 135 21.28 -36.95 -0.01
CA LEU A 135 22.67 -36.90 -0.42
C LEU A 135 23.56 -36.22 0.63
N LEU A 136 23.09 -35.18 1.32
CA LEU A 136 23.81 -34.58 2.46
C LEU A 136 24.05 -35.62 3.56
N VAL A 137 23.02 -36.36 3.99
CA VAL A 137 23.15 -37.40 5.02
C VAL A 137 24.15 -38.46 4.59
N PHE A 138 24.09 -38.89 3.33
CA PHE A 138 25.05 -39.84 2.77
C PHE A 138 26.49 -39.32 2.82
N VAL A 139 26.74 -38.09 2.37
CA VAL A 139 28.08 -37.50 2.40
C VAL A 139 28.60 -37.35 3.84
N LEU A 140 27.75 -36.93 4.79
CA LEU A 140 28.14 -36.85 6.20
C LEU A 140 28.50 -38.21 6.78
N ALA A 141 27.75 -39.27 6.43
CA ALA A 141 28.04 -40.64 6.86
C ALA A 141 29.39 -41.15 6.31
N LEU A 142 29.84 -40.64 5.17
CA LEU A 142 31.17 -40.94 4.63
C LEU A 142 32.29 -40.16 5.32
N VAL A 143 32.05 -38.87 5.55
CA VAL A 143 33.05 -37.89 5.97
C VAL A 143 33.31 -37.92 7.48
N VAL A 144 32.26 -37.90 8.30
CA VAL A 144 32.37 -37.73 9.76
C VAL A 144 33.16 -38.87 10.44
N PRO A 145 32.92 -40.15 10.12
CA PRO A 145 33.67 -41.25 10.75
C PRO A 145 35.16 -41.24 10.44
N ARG A 146 35.57 -40.68 9.28
CA ARG A 146 36.95 -40.67 8.82
C ARG A 146 37.75 -39.47 9.30
N ALA A 147 37.13 -38.31 9.46
CA ALA A 147 37.78 -37.14 10.05
C ALA A 147 37.73 -37.12 11.59
N GLY A 148 36.84 -37.90 12.23
CA GLY A 148 36.66 -37.88 13.68
C GLY A 148 35.82 -36.68 14.14
N ALA A 149 34.70 -36.95 14.81
CA ALA A 149 33.75 -35.89 15.21
C ALA A 149 34.36 -34.84 16.16
N ARG A 150 35.24 -35.27 17.08
CA ARG A 150 35.91 -34.36 18.02
C ARG A 150 36.86 -33.41 17.29
N GLU A 151 37.63 -33.94 16.35
CA GLU A 151 38.61 -33.17 15.59
C GLU A 151 37.93 -32.12 14.72
N LEU A 152 36.84 -32.49 14.04
CA LEU A 152 35.96 -31.59 13.30
C LEU A 152 35.37 -30.47 14.17
N LEU A 153 34.94 -30.77 15.40
CA LEU A 153 34.38 -29.75 16.30
C LEU A 153 35.45 -28.80 16.88
N SER A 154 36.68 -29.28 17.03
CA SER A 154 37.80 -28.47 17.51
C SER A 154 38.55 -27.69 16.42
N THR A 155 38.23 -27.90 15.14
CA THR A 155 38.91 -27.21 14.04
C THR A 155 38.32 -25.82 13.79
N GLY A 156 39.13 -24.78 14.02
CA GLY A 156 38.79 -23.39 13.70
C GLY A 156 38.89 -22.46 14.91
N GLU A 157 39.13 -21.18 14.66
CA GLU A 157 39.23 -20.15 15.69
C GLU A 157 38.06 -19.18 15.60
N TRP A 158 37.48 -18.81 16.75
CA TRP A 158 36.41 -17.82 16.84
C TRP A 158 36.96 -16.40 16.96
N THR A 159 37.76 -15.99 15.98
CA THR A 159 38.37 -14.66 15.89
C THR A 159 37.90 -13.93 14.61
N LEU A 160 38.14 -12.62 14.50
CA LEU A 160 37.85 -11.89 13.25
C LEU A 160 38.62 -12.50 12.07
N ARG A 161 39.91 -12.78 12.25
CA ARG A 161 40.72 -13.54 11.29
C ARG A 161 40.22 -14.97 11.05
N GLY A 162 39.62 -15.59 12.05
CA GLY A 162 39.07 -16.94 12.00
C GLY A 162 37.71 -17.08 11.33
N GLY A 163 37.00 -15.99 11.02
CA GLY A 163 35.71 -16.07 10.31
C GLY A 163 34.60 -15.15 10.78
N VAL A 164 34.74 -14.59 11.97
CA VAL A 164 33.71 -13.75 12.58
C VAL A 164 33.50 -12.47 11.78
N ASP A 165 34.52 -11.99 11.07
CA ASP A 165 34.41 -10.86 10.15
C ASP A 165 33.31 -11.06 9.10
N LEU A 166 33.32 -12.22 8.44
CA LEU A 166 32.36 -12.60 7.43
C LEU A 166 30.97 -12.94 8.02
N LEU A 167 30.92 -13.49 9.23
CA LEU A 167 29.66 -13.78 9.93
C LEU A 167 28.89 -12.48 10.17
N ILE A 168 29.55 -11.45 10.68
CA ILE A 168 28.93 -10.15 10.94
C ILE A 168 28.44 -9.53 9.64
N VAL A 169 29.23 -9.63 8.56
CA VAL A 169 28.79 -9.19 7.22
C VAL A 169 27.50 -9.91 6.81
N GLY A 170 27.45 -11.24 6.92
CA GLY A 170 26.27 -12.02 6.54
C GLY A 170 25.03 -11.68 7.36
N LEU A 171 25.19 -11.47 8.68
CA LEU A 171 24.10 -11.05 9.56
C LEU A 171 23.62 -9.64 9.21
N LEU A 172 24.52 -8.70 8.94
CA LEU A 172 24.16 -7.33 8.58
C LEU A 172 23.42 -7.27 7.24
N GLN A 173 23.94 -7.98 6.24
CA GLN A 173 23.32 -8.07 4.92
C GLN A 173 21.97 -8.79 4.96
N SER A 174 21.70 -9.65 5.94
CA SER A 174 20.43 -10.38 6.02
C SER A 174 19.19 -9.49 6.14
N PHE A 175 19.38 -8.22 6.51
CA PHE A 175 18.31 -7.23 6.60
C PHE A 175 18.00 -6.52 5.27
N SER A 176 18.81 -6.70 4.23
CA SER A 176 18.58 -6.13 2.89
C SER A 176 18.59 -7.19 1.78
N TYR A 177 19.49 -8.16 1.89
CA TYR A 177 19.73 -9.21 0.91
C TYR A 177 18.49 -9.99 0.46
N PRO A 178 17.53 -10.39 1.32
CA PRO A 178 16.42 -11.19 0.83
C PRO A 178 15.55 -10.43 -0.19
N PHE A 179 15.47 -9.11 -0.09
CA PHE A 179 14.48 -8.33 -0.83
C PHE A 179 14.77 -8.18 -2.31
N HIS A 180 16.03 -8.31 -2.74
CA HIS A 180 16.42 -8.31 -4.16
C HIS A 180 16.49 -9.70 -4.79
N ASP A 181 16.10 -10.75 -4.07
CA ASP A 181 16.17 -12.13 -4.52
C ASP A 181 14.75 -12.72 -4.68
N PRO A 182 14.17 -12.66 -5.89
CA PRO A 182 12.79 -13.12 -6.14
C PRO A 182 12.65 -14.65 -6.15
N VAL A 183 13.76 -15.40 -6.23
CA VAL A 183 13.70 -16.86 -5.98
C VAL A 183 13.18 -17.13 -4.58
N LEU A 184 13.49 -16.27 -3.60
CA LEU A 184 12.81 -16.28 -2.31
C LEU A 184 11.48 -15.52 -2.39
N THR A 185 11.53 -14.22 -2.66
CA THR A 185 10.41 -13.31 -2.33
C THR A 185 9.15 -13.52 -3.15
N ASP A 186 9.21 -14.01 -4.40
CA ASP A 186 8.00 -14.32 -5.18
C ASP A 186 7.16 -15.41 -4.48
N ARG A 187 7.81 -16.38 -3.84
CA ARG A 187 7.13 -17.48 -3.13
C ARG A 187 6.37 -16.98 -1.90
N ALA A 188 6.73 -15.80 -1.37
CA ALA A 188 6.05 -15.21 -0.22
C ALA A 188 4.62 -14.75 -0.54
N PHE A 189 4.27 -14.59 -1.81
CA PHE A 189 2.96 -14.09 -2.25
C PHE A 189 2.00 -15.19 -2.73
N LEU A 190 2.45 -16.45 -2.77
CA LEU A 190 1.64 -17.58 -3.30
C LEU A 190 0.60 -18.13 -2.34
N THR A 191 0.87 -18.13 -1.03
CA THR A 191 -0.02 -18.72 -0.01
C THR A 191 -0.53 -17.68 0.97
N ARG A 192 -1.47 -18.04 1.85
CA ARG A 192 -1.99 -17.14 2.90
C ARG A 192 -0.83 -16.62 3.79
N PRO A 193 -0.85 -15.34 4.22
CA PRO A 193 0.26 -14.72 4.96
C PRO A 193 0.76 -15.55 6.15
N ASP A 194 -0.14 -16.08 6.97
CA ASP A 194 0.27 -16.80 8.20
C ASP A 194 0.87 -18.18 7.90
N ARG A 195 0.44 -18.84 6.82
CA ARG A 195 1.06 -20.10 6.36
C ARG A 195 2.44 -19.83 5.77
N MET A 196 2.56 -18.76 5.00
CA MET A 196 3.84 -18.30 4.45
C MET A 196 4.86 -18.04 5.57
N LEU A 197 4.48 -17.28 6.61
CA LEU A 197 5.39 -16.95 7.71
C LEU A 197 5.94 -18.20 8.40
N LYS A 198 5.06 -19.15 8.75
CA LYS A 198 5.49 -20.44 9.35
C LYS A 198 6.46 -21.20 8.44
N GLY A 199 6.17 -21.24 7.13
CA GLY A 199 7.03 -21.87 6.14
C GLY A 199 8.41 -21.21 6.05
N TYR A 200 8.47 -19.88 6.07
CA TYR A 200 9.72 -19.12 6.01
C TYR A 200 10.57 -19.29 7.27
N LEU A 201 9.96 -19.25 8.46
CA LEU A 201 10.67 -19.49 9.72
C LEU A 201 11.31 -20.88 9.75
N LEU A 202 10.56 -21.91 9.36
CA LEU A 202 11.05 -23.28 9.31
C LEU A 202 12.12 -23.47 8.21
N ALA A 203 11.88 -22.92 7.02
CA ALA A 203 12.83 -23.01 5.91
C ALA A 203 14.17 -22.33 6.24
N GLY A 204 14.15 -21.19 6.94
CA GLY A 204 15.36 -20.53 7.42
C GLY A 204 16.21 -21.42 8.31
N LEU A 205 15.58 -22.05 9.30
CA LEU A 205 16.26 -22.96 10.22
C LEU A 205 16.84 -24.19 9.50
N ILE A 206 16.03 -24.84 8.66
CA ILE A 206 16.45 -26.04 7.91
C ILE A 206 17.59 -25.71 6.95
N ALA A 207 17.50 -24.60 6.22
CA ALA A 207 18.51 -24.22 5.24
C ALA A 207 19.83 -23.80 5.90
N ALA A 208 19.77 -23.07 7.02
CA ALA A 208 20.97 -22.76 7.80
C ALA A 208 21.66 -24.03 8.31
N ALA A 209 20.88 -24.98 8.86
CA ALA A 209 21.40 -26.27 9.33
C ALA A 209 22.04 -27.07 8.19
N PHE A 210 21.37 -27.16 7.04
CA PHE A 210 21.90 -27.83 5.85
C PHE A 210 23.27 -27.29 5.44
N ILE A 211 23.44 -25.97 5.45
CA ILE A 211 24.66 -25.31 4.97
C ILE A 211 25.83 -25.45 5.93
N VAL A 212 25.56 -25.39 7.24
CA VAL A 212 26.56 -25.69 8.27
C VAL A 212 27.00 -27.15 8.16
N LEU A 213 26.04 -28.07 8.08
CA LEU A 213 26.31 -29.50 7.97
C LEU A 213 27.08 -29.83 6.69
N PHE A 214 26.66 -29.32 5.53
CA PHE A 214 27.40 -29.54 4.29
C PHE A 214 28.81 -28.96 4.36
N GLY A 215 29.00 -27.85 5.06
CA GLY A 215 30.31 -27.24 5.30
C GLY A 215 31.35 -28.19 5.92
N VAL A 216 30.91 -29.19 6.69
CA VAL A 216 31.77 -30.24 7.27
C VAL A 216 32.56 -30.99 6.19
N THR A 217 32.04 -31.11 4.97
CA THR A 217 32.77 -31.70 3.83
C THR A 217 34.07 -30.96 3.55
N GLY A 218 34.04 -29.63 3.58
CA GLY A 218 35.22 -28.80 3.46
C GLY A 218 36.21 -28.98 4.60
N MET A 219 35.72 -29.15 5.83
CA MET A 219 36.57 -29.40 6.99
C MET A 219 37.35 -30.71 6.85
N TYR A 220 36.73 -31.76 6.31
CA TYR A 220 37.45 -32.99 5.99
C TYR A 220 38.56 -32.77 4.97
N ALA A 221 38.34 -31.94 3.95
CA ALA A 221 39.38 -31.61 2.99
C ALA A 221 40.61 -30.95 3.64
N ARG A 222 40.42 -30.29 4.78
CA ARG A 222 41.50 -29.71 5.61
C ARG A 222 42.16 -30.77 6.50
N VAL A 223 41.37 -31.53 7.26
CA VAL A 223 41.86 -32.57 8.18
C VAL A 223 42.62 -33.67 7.43
N ALA A 224 42.13 -34.06 6.25
CA ALA A 224 42.78 -35.03 5.39
C ALA A 224 43.88 -34.42 4.48
N GLU A 225 44.24 -33.15 4.68
CA GLU A 225 45.30 -32.44 3.96
C GLU A 225 45.22 -32.55 2.44
N LEU A 226 43.99 -32.53 1.88
CA LEU A 226 43.79 -32.70 0.45
C LEU A 226 44.39 -31.52 -0.34
N PRO A 227 44.99 -31.74 -1.53
CA PRO A 227 45.63 -30.69 -2.32
C PRO A 227 44.72 -29.49 -2.60
N ALA A 228 45.26 -28.28 -2.46
CA ALA A 228 44.57 -27.05 -2.83
C ALA A 228 44.51 -26.86 -4.36
N GLY A 229 43.50 -26.15 -4.86
CA GLY A 229 43.41 -25.75 -6.28
C GLY A 229 42.07 -26.05 -6.98
N GLN A 230 41.25 -26.93 -6.43
CA GLN A 230 39.87 -27.20 -6.88
C GLN A 230 38.87 -26.92 -5.75
N ASP A 231 37.58 -26.85 -6.09
CA ASP A 231 36.49 -26.72 -5.12
C ASP A 231 36.53 -27.86 -4.09
N ALA A 232 36.33 -27.53 -2.82
CA ALA A 232 36.42 -28.46 -1.70
C ALA A 232 35.47 -29.67 -1.85
N PRO A 233 34.19 -29.51 -2.26
CA PRO A 233 33.32 -30.67 -2.50
C PRO A 233 33.87 -31.62 -3.56
N LEU A 234 34.47 -31.09 -4.63
CA LEU A 234 35.07 -31.88 -5.72
C LEU A 234 36.33 -32.62 -5.23
N ARG A 235 37.19 -31.95 -4.47
CA ARG A 235 38.38 -32.57 -3.84
C ARG A 235 38.00 -33.73 -2.94
N VAL A 236 37.00 -33.52 -2.08
CA VAL A 236 36.48 -34.56 -1.19
C VAL A 236 35.94 -35.71 -2.03
N ALA A 237 35.10 -35.42 -3.03
CA ALA A 237 34.52 -36.47 -3.85
C ALA A 237 35.58 -37.30 -4.58
N ASN A 238 36.63 -36.67 -5.11
CA ASN A 238 37.79 -37.34 -5.71
C ASN A 238 38.53 -38.24 -4.72
N ALA A 239 38.73 -37.80 -3.47
CA ALA A 239 39.40 -38.57 -2.43
C ALA A 239 38.65 -39.86 -2.05
N PHE A 240 37.33 -39.90 -2.23
CA PHE A 240 36.48 -41.05 -1.94
C PHE A 240 36.19 -41.93 -3.18
N GLY A 241 36.81 -41.64 -4.33
CA GLY A 241 36.70 -42.43 -5.56
C GLY A 241 35.47 -42.14 -6.44
N LEU A 242 35.39 -42.85 -7.57
CA LEU A 242 34.44 -42.55 -8.67
C LEU A 242 32.97 -42.59 -8.28
N GLY A 243 32.56 -43.47 -7.35
CA GLY A 243 31.16 -43.55 -6.90
C GLY A 243 30.72 -42.30 -6.15
N THR A 244 31.57 -41.80 -5.24
CA THR A 244 31.30 -40.57 -4.48
C THR A 244 31.39 -39.34 -5.38
N LEU A 245 32.34 -39.33 -6.33
CA LEU A 245 32.40 -38.31 -7.38
C LEU A 245 31.09 -38.25 -8.18
N GLY A 246 30.58 -39.38 -8.66
CA GLY A 246 29.30 -39.44 -9.38
C GLY A 246 28.13 -38.91 -8.56
N LEU A 247 28.02 -39.32 -7.28
CA LEU A 247 26.98 -38.84 -6.38
C LEU A 247 27.07 -37.34 -6.09
N MET A 248 28.29 -36.82 -5.87
CA MET A 248 28.50 -35.39 -5.64
C MET A 248 28.18 -34.59 -6.91
N THR A 249 28.55 -35.08 -8.09
CA THR A 249 28.17 -34.47 -9.38
C THR A 249 26.65 -34.38 -9.52
N VAL A 250 25.92 -35.47 -9.22
CA VAL A 250 24.44 -35.48 -9.24
C VAL A 250 23.87 -34.47 -8.24
N LEU A 251 24.38 -34.44 -7.01
CA LEU A 251 23.96 -33.46 -5.99
C LEU A 251 24.09 -32.02 -6.50
N MET A 252 25.27 -31.69 -7.05
CA MET A 252 25.55 -30.34 -7.52
C MET A 252 24.73 -29.97 -8.75
N MET A 253 24.53 -30.90 -9.68
CA MET A 253 23.66 -30.69 -10.84
C MET A 253 22.19 -30.50 -10.43
N VAL A 254 21.70 -31.28 -9.47
CA VAL A 254 20.34 -31.17 -8.93
C VAL A 254 20.13 -29.81 -8.25
N SER A 255 21.07 -29.40 -7.39
CA SER A 255 21.01 -28.11 -6.69
C SER A 255 21.15 -26.92 -7.66
N ALA A 256 22.08 -26.99 -8.62
CA ALA A 256 22.25 -25.97 -9.63
C ALA A 256 21.03 -25.86 -10.55
N GLY A 257 20.39 -26.98 -10.88
CA GLY A 257 19.24 -27.04 -11.79
C GLY A 257 17.98 -26.46 -11.15
N SER A 258 17.70 -26.83 -9.89
CA SER A 258 16.66 -26.21 -9.06
C SER A 258 16.79 -24.69 -9.02
N THR A 259 18.02 -24.23 -8.79
CA THR A 259 18.33 -22.80 -8.68
C THR A 259 18.10 -22.09 -10.00
N LEU A 260 18.68 -22.61 -11.08
CA LEU A 260 18.60 -22.01 -12.40
C LEU A 260 17.15 -22.00 -12.92
N ASP A 261 16.38 -23.07 -12.72
CA ASP A 261 14.97 -23.12 -13.07
C ASP A 261 14.16 -22.03 -12.35
N SER A 262 14.33 -21.92 -11.03
CA SER A 262 13.70 -20.87 -10.24
C SER A 262 14.11 -19.46 -10.69
N THR A 263 15.40 -19.27 -11.00
CA THR A 263 15.93 -17.99 -11.50
C THR A 263 15.28 -17.61 -12.83
N LEU A 264 15.14 -18.55 -13.76
CA LEU A 264 14.49 -18.32 -15.06
C LEU A 264 13.00 -18.02 -14.90
N ALA A 265 12.30 -18.74 -14.02
CA ALA A 265 10.89 -18.47 -13.70
C ALA A 265 10.68 -17.08 -13.10
N SER A 266 11.50 -16.69 -12.12
CA SER A 266 11.43 -15.35 -11.50
C SER A 266 11.87 -14.24 -12.46
N PHE A 267 12.84 -14.46 -13.34
CA PHE A 267 13.23 -13.48 -14.37
C PHE A 267 12.10 -13.24 -15.36
N SER A 268 11.49 -14.33 -15.86
CA SER A 268 10.30 -14.26 -16.71
C SER A 268 9.16 -13.52 -16.02
N ARG A 269 8.90 -13.80 -14.73
CA ARG A 269 7.84 -13.14 -13.97
C ARG A 269 8.16 -11.65 -13.78
N ALA A 270 9.38 -11.29 -13.42
CA ALA A 270 9.77 -9.88 -13.28
C ALA A 270 9.56 -9.09 -14.59
N VAL A 271 9.96 -9.65 -15.73
CA VAL A 271 9.77 -8.99 -17.04
C VAL A 271 8.29 -8.91 -17.44
N VAL A 272 7.52 -10.00 -17.32
CA VAL A 272 6.14 -10.06 -17.80
C VAL A 272 5.15 -9.37 -16.85
N VAL A 273 5.33 -9.56 -15.54
CA VAL A 273 4.38 -9.13 -14.50
C VAL A 273 4.79 -7.77 -13.95
N ASP A 274 6.03 -7.60 -13.47
CA ASP A 274 6.43 -6.36 -12.80
C ASP A 274 6.78 -5.23 -13.77
N VAL A 275 7.47 -5.54 -14.89
CA VAL A 275 7.79 -4.55 -15.93
C VAL A 275 6.61 -4.40 -16.92
N GLY A 276 5.98 -5.52 -17.30
CA GLY A 276 4.86 -5.54 -18.25
C GLY A 276 3.49 -5.20 -17.65
N GLY A 277 3.37 -4.99 -16.34
CA GLY A 277 2.13 -4.56 -15.67
C GLY A 277 0.99 -5.60 -15.64
N ARG A 278 1.27 -6.89 -15.87
CA ARG A 278 0.22 -7.92 -15.99
C ARG A 278 0.03 -8.71 -14.71
N SER A 279 -1.22 -8.99 -14.30
CA SER A 279 -1.58 -9.85 -13.17
C SER A 279 -2.36 -11.08 -13.64
N SER A 280 -2.39 -12.14 -12.81
CA SER A 280 -3.17 -13.38 -13.03
C SER A 280 -4.69 -13.15 -13.12
N ASP A 281 -5.16 -12.00 -12.63
CA ASP A 281 -6.58 -11.63 -12.53
C ASP A 281 -6.98 -10.50 -13.52
N GLY A 282 -6.18 -10.25 -14.57
CA GLY A 282 -6.40 -9.19 -15.56
C GLY A 282 -5.26 -8.16 -15.63
N PRO A 283 -5.31 -7.19 -16.57
CA PRO A 283 -4.35 -6.08 -16.61
C PRO A 283 -4.44 -5.30 -15.30
N ARG A 284 -3.32 -5.14 -14.60
CA ARG A 284 -3.23 -4.16 -13.52
C ARG A 284 -2.54 -2.94 -14.09
N ASP A 285 -3.21 -1.79 -14.10
CA ASP A 285 -2.55 -0.53 -14.44
C ASP A 285 -1.62 -0.01 -13.32
N ARG A 286 -1.09 -0.93 -12.49
CA ARG A 286 -0.23 -0.65 -11.34
C ARG A 286 1.16 -1.18 -11.61
N GLY A 287 1.90 -0.54 -12.51
CA GLY A 287 3.32 -0.87 -12.70
C GLY A 287 3.99 -0.34 -13.96
N GLY A 288 3.31 0.44 -14.79
CA GLY A 288 3.89 0.79 -16.09
C GLY A 288 5.07 1.77 -16.04
N PHE A 289 6.16 1.42 -16.72
CA PHE A 289 7.25 2.34 -17.09
C PHE A 289 6.93 3.10 -18.39
N GLY A 290 5.67 3.50 -18.58
CA GLY A 290 5.18 4.16 -19.79
C GLY A 290 5.23 3.26 -21.03
N ALA A 291 5.73 3.76 -22.16
CA ALA A 291 5.69 3.05 -23.43
C ALA A 291 6.30 1.63 -23.41
N LEU A 292 7.29 1.36 -22.53
CA LEU A 292 7.91 0.04 -22.42
C LEU A 292 6.95 -1.00 -21.82
N SER A 293 6.22 -0.64 -20.76
CA SER A 293 5.24 -1.55 -20.16
C SER A 293 4.08 -1.79 -21.10
N ASP A 294 3.65 -0.77 -21.82
CA ASP A 294 2.53 -0.85 -22.76
C ASP A 294 2.90 -1.74 -23.95
N TRP A 295 4.13 -1.61 -24.46
CA TRP A 295 4.65 -2.47 -25.51
C TRP A 295 4.74 -3.93 -25.05
N LEU A 296 5.35 -4.21 -23.89
CA LEU A 296 5.41 -5.56 -23.32
C LEU A 296 4.02 -6.13 -23.01
N GLY A 297 3.11 -5.27 -22.56
CA GLY A 297 1.71 -5.54 -22.25
C GLY A 297 0.83 -5.83 -23.47
N ARG A 298 1.33 -5.63 -24.70
CA ARG A 298 0.66 -6.04 -25.95
C ARG A 298 1.13 -7.40 -26.48
N LEU A 299 2.32 -7.83 -26.10
CA LEU A 299 2.89 -9.11 -26.55
C LEU A 299 2.23 -10.30 -25.85
N ASP A 300 2.32 -11.51 -26.43
CA ASP A 300 1.84 -12.73 -25.77
C ASP A 300 2.68 -13.02 -24.49
N PRO A 301 2.06 -13.13 -23.30
CA PRO A 301 2.79 -13.21 -22.03
C PRO A 301 3.65 -14.46 -21.91
N VAL A 302 3.21 -15.59 -22.50
CA VAL A 302 3.95 -16.86 -22.45
C VAL A 302 5.17 -16.81 -23.37
N ARG A 303 5.03 -16.30 -24.59
CA ARG A 303 6.14 -16.10 -25.54
C ARG A 303 7.16 -15.10 -25.00
N THR A 304 6.69 -13.97 -24.45
CA THR A 304 7.56 -12.97 -23.83
C THR A 304 8.31 -13.55 -22.64
N GLY A 305 7.63 -14.33 -21.79
CA GLY A 305 8.27 -15.01 -20.67
C GLY A 305 9.35 -16.00 -21.11
N ARG A 306 9.05 -16.84 -22.11
CA ARG A 306 10.03 -17.77 -22.70
C ARG A 306 11.22 -17.06 -23.33
N LEU A 307 10.99 -15.94 -24.02
CA LEU A 307 12.07 -15.11 -24.57
C LEU A 307 12.91 -14.48 -23.46
N ALA A 308 12.28 -14.00 -22.38
CA ALA A 308 12.99 -13.46 -21.22
C ALA A 308 13.89 -14.52 -20.56
N MET A 309 13.44 -15.78 -20.46
CA MET A 309 14.28 -16.89 -19.98
C MET A 309 15.49 -17.13 -20.91
N LEU A 310 15.29 -17.12 -22.23
CA LEU A 310 16.38 -17.28 -23.19
C LEU A 310 17.41 -16.14 -23.04
N ILE A 311 16.94 -14.89 -22.96
CA ILE A 311 17.79 -13.70 -22.74
C ILE A 311 18.56 -13.83 -21.42
N ALA A 312 17.90 -14.26 -20.35
CA ALA A 312 18.54 -14.47 -19.05
C ALA A 312 19.67 -15.50 -19.13
N VAL A 313 19.49 -16.61 -19.84
CA VAL A 313 20.55 -17.61 -20.04
C VAL A 313 21.70 -17.05 -20.87
N LEU A 314 21.41 -16.38 -21.99
CA LEU A 314 22.44 -15.84 -22.89
C LEU A 314 23.29 -14.77 -22.20
N LEU A 315 22.64 -13.74 -21.64
CA LEU A 315 23.34 -12.65 -20.98
C LEU A 315 23.94 -13.09 -19.64
N GLY A 316 23.22 -13.93 -18.89
CA GLY A 316 23.65 -14.45 -17.60
C GLY A 316 24.82 -15.43 -17.70
N SER A 317 25.08 -16.04 -18.87
CA SER A 317 26.25 -16.90 -19.10
C SER A 317 27.51 -16.11 -19.47
N PHE A 318 27.39 -14.86 -19.91
CA PHE A 318 28.53 -14.05 -20.37
C PHE A 318 29.64 -13.88 -19.31
N PRO A 319 29.36 -13.60 -18.01
CA PRO A 319 30.40 -13.44 -17.00
C PRO A 319 31.25 -14.70 -16.75
N LEU A 320 30.79 -15.88 -17.19
CA LEU A 320 31.54 -17.13 -17.14
C LEU A 320 32.85 -17.04 -17.92
N PHE A 321 32.84 -16.33 -19.07
CA PHE A 321 34.01 -16.14 -19.93
C PHE A 321 34.97 -15.07 -19.41
N ALA A 322 34.52 -14.21 -18.48
CA ALA A 322 35.29 -13.13 -17.91
C ALA A 322 36.10 -13.52 -16.65
N GLY A 323 36.07 -14.79 -16.23
CA GLY A 323 36.90 -15.30 -15.11
C GLY A 323 36.48 -14.80 -13.72
N THR A 324 35.20 -14.53 -13.51
CA THR A 324 34.69 -13.93 -12.26
C THR A 324 34.68 -14.90 -11.06
N ALA A 325 35.15 -14.46 -9.89
CA ALA A 325 35.22 -15.30 -8.69
C ALA A 325 33.84 -15.47 -8.03
N ILE A 326 33.43 -16.72 -7.80
CA ILE A 326 32.09 -17.11 -7.30
C ILE A 326 31.74 -16.43 -5.96
N ILE A 327 32.68 -16.38 -5.00
CA ILE A 327 32.43 -15.84 -3.63
C ILE A 327 32.25 -14.31 -3.66
N LYS A 328 33.02 -13.58 -4.49
CA LYS A 328 32.95 -12.12 -4.58
C LYS A 328 31.55 -11.65 -4.99
N ALA A 329 30.85 -12.42 -5.82
CA ALA A 329 29.53 -12.06 -6.31
C ALA A 329 28.47 -11.94 -5.19
N THR A 330 28.52 -12.78 -4.14
CA THR A 330 27.52 -12.73 -3.06
C THR A 330 27.79 -11.56 -2.11
N THR A 331 29.04 -11.37 -1.70
CA THR A 331 29.42 -10.32 -0.74
C THR A 331 29.30 -8.91 -1.31
N VAL A 332 29.69 -8.75 -2.59
CA VAL A 332 29.56 -7.47 -3.32
C VAL A 332 28.10 -7.13 -3.55
N SER A 333 27.31 -8.08 -4.09
CA SER A 333 25.87 -7.87 -4.32
C SER A 333 25.13 -7.52 -3.03
N GLY A 334 25.46 -8.20 -1.92
CA GLY A 334 24.84 -7.89 -0.63
C GLY A 334 25.17 -6.50 -0.09
N THR A 335 26.37 -6.00 -0.40
CA THR A 335 26.77 -4.63 -0.05
C THR A 335 26.01 -3.61 -0.91
N MET A 336 25.88 -3.87 -2.22
CA MET A 336 25.15 -2.98 -3.15
C MET A 336 23.69 -2.75 -2.74
N VAL A 337 23.07 -3.74 -2.10
CA VAL A 337 21.65 -3.66 -1.74
C VAL A 337 21.39 -3.22 -0.30
N LEU A 338 22.41 -2.83 0.48
CA LEU A 338 22.22 -2.35 1.86
C LEU A 338 21.14 -1.28 1.98
N GLY A 339 20.98 -0.44 0.96
CA GLY A 339 19.94 0.59 0.90
C GLY A 339 18.49 0.07 0.94
N LEU A 340 18.26 -1.21 0.64
CA LEU A 340 16.95 -1.84 0.77
C LEU A 340 16.55 -2.13 2.22
N ALA A 341 17.51 -2.24 3.15
CA ALA A 341 17.21 -2.52 4.56
C ALA A 341 16.30 -1.45 5.18
N PRO A 342 16.63 -0.15 5.18
CA PRO A 342 15.74 0.86 5.76
C PRO A 342 14.42 0.98 4.98
N VAL A 343 14.43 0.78 3.65
CA VAL A 343 13.22 0.82 2.81
C VAL A 343 12.18 -0.20 3.27
N PHE A 344 12.60 -1.45 3.48
CA PHE A 344 11.68 -2.54 3.85
C PHE A 344 11.50 -2.73 5.35
N LEU A 345 12.47 -2.38 6.21
CA LEU A 345 12.32 -2.48 7.66
C LEU A 345 11.51 -1.31 8.24
N LEU A 346 11.69 -0.10 7.70
CA LEU A 346 10.97 1.10 8.13
C LEU A 346 9.73 1.36 7.26
N PHE A 347 9.14 0.30 6.71
CA PHE A 347 7.98 0.35 5.85
C PHE A 347 6.76 1.05 6.48
N GLY A 348 6.65 1.09 7.82
CA GLY A 348 5.58 1.80 8.53
C GLY A 348 5.79 3.31 8.67
N TRP A 349 6.93 3.86 8.27
CA TRP A 349 7.20 5.28 8.40
C TRP A 349 6.44 6.07 7.31
N MET A 350 5.33 6.69 7.72
CA MET A 350 4.37 7.35 6.80
C MET A 350 4.94 8.54 6.02
N ARG A 351 6.01 9.17 6.50
CA ARG A 351 6.64 10.34 5.85
C ARG A 351 7.65 9.97 4.75
N ALA A 352 8.01 8.70 4.62
CA ALA A 352 9.03 8.25 3.67
C ALA A 352 8.41 8.01 2.29
N GLY A 353 8.75 8.87 1.32
CA GLY A 353 8.34 8.81 -0.08
C GLY A 353 9.53 8.53 -1.00
N SER A 354 9.57 9.16 -2.17
CA SER A 354 10.60 8.87 -3.18
C SER A 354 12.02 9.26 -2.75
N ALA A 355 12.20 10.40 -2.07
CA ALA A 355 13.53 10.86 -1.65
C ALA A 355 14.13 9.90 -0.63
N ALA A 356 13.34 9.40 0.33
CA ALA A 356 13.75 8.39 1.29
C ALA A 356 14.31 7.13 0.61
N PHE A 357 13.66 6.65 -0.45
CA PHE A 357 14.15 5.50 -1.21
C PHE A 357 15.50 5.80 -1.87
N HIS A 358 15.59 6.87 -2.66
CA HIS A 358 16.80 7.14 -3.47
C HIS A 358 18.01 7.51 -2.62
N LEU A 359 17.82 8.25 -1.52
CA LEU A 359 18.90 8.60 -0.59
C LEU A 359 19.37 7.41 0.26
N ALA A 360 18.61 6.31 0.32
CA ALA A 360 19.07 5.06 0.91
C ALA A 360 19.68 4.12 -0.14
N PHE A 361 19.00 3.95 -1.26
CA PHE A 361 19.34 2.98 -2.30
C PHE A 361 20.69 3.28 -2.98
N TRP A 362 20.87 4.49 -3.51
CA TRP A 362 22.05 4.83 -4.30
C TRP A 362 23.36 4.83 -3.50
N PRO A 363 23.40 5.33 -2.24
CA PRO A 363 24.59 5.18 -1.41
C PRO A 363 24.95 3.71 -1.14
N GLY A 364 23.97 2.82 -0.97
CA GLY A 364 24.22 1.38 -0.87
C GLY A 364 24.92 0.83 -2.12
N VAL A 365 24.39 1.16 -3.30
CA VAL A 365 25.00 0.79 -4.59
C VAL A 365 26.42 1.34 -4.70
N ALA A 366 26.64 2.60 -4.35
CA ALA A 366 27.96 3.25 -4.42
C ALA A 366 28.98 2.54 -3.51
N VAL A 367 28.63 2.21 -2.28
CA VAL A 367 29.50 1.45 -1.36
C VAL A 367 29.79 0.06 -1.93
N GLY A 368 28.80 -0.62 -2.51
CA GLY A 368 29.00 -1.89 -3.18
C GLY A 368 29.92 -1.81 -4.40
N VAL A 369 29.85 -0.72 -5.18
CA VAL A 369 30.79 -0.44 -6.29
C VAL A 369 32.20 -0.23 -5.77
N LEU A 370 32.39 0.53 -4.68
CA LEU A 370 33.71 0.70 -4.04
C LEU A 370 34.31 -0.64 -3.61
N VAL A 371 33.50 -1.53 -3.04
CA VAL A 371 33.93 -2.90 -2.71
C VAL A 371 34.29 -3.69 -3.98
N ALA A 372 33.49 -3.58 -5.04
CA ALA A 372 33.71 -4.31 -6.29
C ALA A 372 35.04 -3.95 -6.97
N ILE A 373 35.39 -2.66 -7.00
CA ILE A 373 36.62 -2.15 -7.62
C ILE A 373 37.82 -2.12 -6.67
N GLY A 374 37.64 -2.51 -5.40
CA GLY A 374 38.71 -2.50 -4.39
C GLY A 374 39.13 -1.10 -3.93
N ALA A 375 38.26 -0.10 -4.06
CA ALA A 375 38.52 1.30 -3.70
C ALA A 375 37.97 1.70 -2.32
N VAL A 376 37.67 0.73 -1.45
CA VAL A 376 37.24 1.00 -0.07
C VAL A 376 38.42 1.62 0.70
N PRO A 377 38.25 2.78 1.35
CA PRO A 377 39.31 3.38 2.16
C PRO A 377 39.83 2.41 3.22
N THR A 378 41.15 2.30 3.37
CA THR A 378 41.77 1.41 4.35
C THR A 378 41.35 1.75 5.78
N SER A 379 41.07 3.02 6.06
CA SER A 379 40.55 3.53 7.34
C SER A 379 39.18 2.97 7.74
N TRP A 380 38.43 2.40 6.81
CA TRP A 380 37.14 1.77 7.09
C TRP A 380 37.30 0.35 7.64
N SER A 381 38.45 -0.29 7.42
CA SER A 381 38.65 -1.71 7.75
C SER A 381 38.48 -1.98 9.23
N VAL A 382 37.69 -3.00 9.57
CA VAL A 382 37.45 -3.41 10.96
C VAL A 382 38.05 -4.79 11.20
N GLY A 383 39.03 -4.84 12.11
CA GLY A 383 39.75 -6.07 12.46
C GLY A 383 40.93 -6.37 11.55
N ASP A 384 41.53 -7.55 11.75
CA ASP A 384 42.75 -8.03 11.11
C ASP A 384 42.52 -9.27 10.21
N GLY A 385 41.25 -9.52 9.86
CA GLY A 385 40.81 -10.64 9.07
C GLY A 385 40.75 -10.38 7.56
N PRO A 386 40.68 -11.44 6.73
CA PRO A 386 40.59 -11.35 5.27
C PRO A 386 39.42 -10.51 4.74
N TYR A 387 38.36 -10.33 5.54
CA TYR A 387 37.18 -9.53 5.17
C TYR A 387 37.06 -8.23 5.96
N ALA A 388 38.13 -7.75 6.61
CA ALA A 388 38.12 -6.52 7.41
C ALA A 388 37.61 -5.29 6.62
N SER A 389 38.08 -5.12 5.38
CA SER A 389 37.62 -4.04 4.49
C SER A 389 36.14 -4.17 4.11
N LEU A 390 35.68 -5.41 3.85
CA LEU A 390 34.28 -5.69 3.54
C LEU A 390 33.37 -5.44 4.74
N LEU A 391 33.78 -5.86 5.94
CA LEU A 391 33.07 -5.62 7.19
C LEU A 391 32.94 -4.11 7.46
N GLY A 392 34.05 -3.38 7.31
CA GLY A 392 34.09 -1.93 7.40
C GLY A 392 33.10 -1.24 6.47
N ALA A 393 33.16 -1.59 5.18
CA ALA A 393 32.25 -1.05 4.17
C ALA A 393 30.78 -1.35 4.48
N ASN A 394 30.47 -2.54 4.99
CA ASN A 394 29.10 -2.92 5.34
C ASN A 394 28.59 -2.16 6.58
N LEU A 395 29.39 -2.03 7.64
CA LEU A 395 29.02 -1.28 8.84
C LEU A 395 28.78 0.20 8.56
N ILE A 396 29.73 0.84 7.89
CA ILE A 396 29.62 2.27 7.52
C ILE A 396 28.51 2.45 6.50
N GLY A 397 28.43 1.58 5.50
CA GLY A 397 27.38 1.58 4.48
C GLY A 397 25.98 1.50 5.12
N THR A 398 25.77 0.60 6.08
CA THR A 398 24.50 0.52 6.83
C THR A 398 24.18 1.83 7.55
N GLY A 399 25.15 2.44 8.23
CA GLY A 399 24.94 3.75 8.86
C GLY A 399 24.53 4.83 7.85
N VAL A 400 25.24 4.90 6.72
CA VAL A 400 24.97 5.88 5.64
C VAL A 400 23.58 5.70 5.04
N VAL A 401 23.17 4.48 4.71
CA VAL A 401 21.87 4.27 4.06
C VAL A 401 20.69 4.50 5.01
N PHE A 402 20.82 4.19 6.30
CA PHE A 402 19.77 4.51 7.29
C PHE A 402 19.69 6.02 7.56
N ALA A 403 20.83 6.71 7.65
CA ALA A 403 20.86 8.17 7.75
C ALA A 403 20.26 8.82 6.49
N GLY A 404 20.63 8.33 5.30
CA GLY A 404 20.07 8.76 4.02
C GLY A 404 18.56 8.57 3.94
N TYR A 405 18.04 7.43 4.39
CA TYR A 405 16.60 7.19 4.48
C TYR A 405 15.91 8.18 5.42
N ALA A 406 16.47 8.43 6.60
CA ALA A 406 15.91 9.37 7.57
C ALA A 406 15.91 10.82 7.05
N VAL A 407 17.00 11.25 6.42
CA VAL A 407 17.09 12.56 5.75
C VAL A 407 16.08 12.64 4.61
N GLY A 408 15.97 11.60 3.79
CA GLY A 408 15.01 11.58 2.69
C GLY A 408 13.56 11.61 3.18
N ALA A 409 13.21 10.88 4.24
CA ALA A 409 11.90 10.94 4.87
C ALA A 409 11.60 12.32 5.49
N TRP A 410 12.63 13.02 5.98
CA TRP A 410 12.50 14.41 6.42
C TRP A 410 12.26 15.35 5.24
N VAL A 411 12.99 15.20 4.12
CA VAL A 411 12.81 15.98 2.89
C VAL A 411 11.42 15.74 2.28
N ASP A 412 11.00 14.49 2.16
CA ASP A 412 9.66 14.11 1.68
C ASP A 412 8.59 14.76 2.59
N GLY A 413 8.78 14.69 3.91
CA GLY A 413 7.91 15.36 4.88
C GLY A 413 7.91 16.90 4.79
N LEU A 414 9.04 17.53 4.43
CA LEU A 414 9.11 18.97 4.17
C LEU A 414 8.39 19.36 2.88
N ALA A 415 8.42 18.53 1.84
CA ALA A 415 7.66 18.77 0.61
C ALA A 415 6.15 18.70 0.88
N THR A 416 5.70 17.73 1.69
CA THR A 416 4.32 17.69 2.19
C THR A 416 3.98 18.93 3.02
N ARG A 417 4.89 19.36 3.90
CA ARG A 417 4.73 20.60 4.70
C ARG A 417 4.78 21.86 3.87
N ARG A 418 5.51 21.93 2.75
CA ARG A 418 5.54 23.08 1.84
C ARG A 418 4.31 23.13 0.97
N ARG A 419 3.72 21.99 0.58
CA ARG A 419 2.40 21.96 -0.06
C ARG A 419 1.31 22.40 0.91
N LEU A 420 1.35 21.87 2.15
CA LEU A 420 0.48 22.33 3.23
C LEU A 420 0.72 23.81 3.56
N ALA A 421 1.95 24.27 3.74
CA ALA A 421 2.28 25.66 4.07
C ALA A 421 2.20 26.61 2.87
N ALA A 422 2.20 26.14 1.62
CA ALA A 422 1.83 26.93 0.45
C ALA A 422 0.32 27.02 0.33
N ALA A 423 -0.44 25.99 0.70
CA ALA A 423 -1.90 26.06 0.84
C ALA A 423 -2.30 26.96 2.03
N THR A 424 -1.68 26.77 3.21
CA THR A 424 -1.87 27.61 4.41
C THR A 424 -1.27 28.98 4.24
N GLY A 425 -0.16 29.13 3.51
CA GLY A 425 0.51 30.40 3.24
C GLY A 425 -0.16 31.20 2.13
N ALA A 426 -0.75 30.54 1.12
CA ALA A 426 -1.68 31.18 0.19
C ALA A 426 -2.96 31.57 0.92
N ALA A 427 -3.49 30.72 1.82
CA ALA A 427 -4.62 31.08 2.67
C ALA A 427 -4.28 32.26 3.60
N ILE A 428 -3.12 32.26 4.28
CA ILE A 428 -2.65 33.33 5.17
C ILE A 428 -2.29 34.61 4.38
N ALA A 429 -1.70 34.49 3.19
CA ALA A 429 -1.40 35.64 2.33
C ALA A 429 -2.68 36.24 1.74
N VAL A 430 -3.68 35.42 1.40
CA VAL A 430 -5.04 35.89 1.08
C VAL A 430 -5.68 36.55 2.31
N LEU A 431 -5.51 35.97 3.51
CA LEU A 431 -5.97 36.53 4.80
C LEU A 431 -5.28 37.86 5.18
N LEU A 432 -4.00 38.05 4.86
CA LEU A 432 -3.19 39.24 5.19
C LEU A 432 -3.22 40.31 4.09
N LEU A 433 -3.42 39.94 2.82
CA LEU A 433 -3.62 40.88 1.71
C LEU A 433 -5.08 41.35 1.63
N ALA A 434 -6.03 40.64 2.25
CA ALA A 434 -7.44 41.03 2.34
C ALA A 434 -7.81 41.77 3.64
N THR A 435 -6.84 42.22 4.44
CA THR A 435 -7.09 43.22 5.50
C THR A 435 -6.86 44.63 4.95
N PRO A 436 -7.87 45.32 4.39
CA PRO A 436 -7.81 46.77 4.30
C PRO A 436 -7.85 47.33 5.72
N SER A 437 -7.11 48.42 5.92
CA SER A 437 -7.16 49.26 7.10
C SER A 437 -8.60 49.51 7.54
N ALA A 438 -8.91 49.01 8.74
CA ALA A 438 -10.23 49.05 9.34
C ALA A 438 -10.81 50.47 9.34
N ARG A 439 -11.99 50.64 8.75
CA ARG A 439 -12.96 51.61 9.25
C ARG A 439 -13.60 51.00 10.49
N ALA A 440 -13.67 51.79 11.56
CA ALA A 440 -14.26 51.42 12.83
C ALA A 440 -15.65 50.80 12.62
N ALA A 441 -15.81 49.56 13.06
CA ALA A 441 -17.10 48.91 13.26
C ALA A 441 -17.33 48.80 14.78
N ASP A 442 -18.55 49.12 15.21
CA ASP A 442 -18.93 49.34 16.62
C ASP A 442 -19.00 48.06 17.50
N GLU A 443 -18.66 46.88 16.97
CA GLU A 443 -18.66 45.61 17.72
C GLU A 443 -17.23 45.08 17.97
N ALA A 444 -16.93 44.80 19.24
CA ALA A 444 -15.66 44.21 19.63
C ALA A 444 -15.50 42.79 19.06
N PRO A 445 -14.29 42.39 18.61
CA PRO A 445 -14.06 41.05 18.10
C PRO A 445 -14.36 40.00 19.18
N SER A 446 -14.98 38.89 18.77
CA SER A 446 -15.36 37.81 19.70
C SER A 446 -14.86 36.45 19.23
N LEU A 447 -14.31 35.68 20.16
CA LEU A 447 -13.88 34.30 19.94
C LEU A 447 -14.82 33.38 20.71
N ARG A 448 -15.45 32.44 20.00
CA ARG A 448 -16.37 31.45 20.58
C ARG A 448 -15.89 30.05 20.24
N PHE A 449 -15.89 29.17 21.24
CA PHE A 449 -15.69 27.75 21.06
C PHE A 449 -17.00 27.03 21.34
N SER A 450 -17.28 26.00 20.57
CA SER A 450 -18.38 25.07 20.81
C SER A 450 -17.95 23.68 20.38
N GLY A 451 -18.64 22.66 20.89
CA GLY A 451 -18.37 21.30 20.48
C GLY A 451 -19.53 20.35 20.70
N GLN A 452 -19.34 19.15 20.17
CA GLN A 452 -20.29 18.06 20.34
C GLN A 452 -19.56 16.73 20.35
N THR A 453 -19.83 15.91 21.36
CA THR A 453 -19.43 14.50 21.39
C THR A 453 -20.65 13.63 21.14
N MET A 454 -20.49 12.63 20.27
CA MET A 454 -21.51 11.68 19.87
C MET A 454 -21.04 10.26 20.19
N LEU A 455 -21.74 9.59 21.10
CA LEU A 455 -21.47 8.20 21.48
C LEU A 455 -22.54 7.32 20.84
N ARG A 456 -22.12 6.36 20.01
CA ARG A 456 -23.03 5.53 19.24
C ARG A 456 -23.05 4.09 19.75
N ALA A 457 -24.24 3.54 19.88
CA ALA A 457 -24.51 2.12 20.01
C ALA A 457 -25.27 1.62 18.77
N THR A 458 -24.82 0.52 18.17
CA THR A 458 -25.43 -0.06 16.97
C THR A 458 -25.93 -1.47 17.25
N PHE A 459 -27.21 -1.71 16.98
CA PHE A 459 -27.91 -2.99 17.16
C PHE A 459 -28.26 -3.56 15.80
N ARG A 460 -27.52 -4.59 15.35
CA ARG A 460 -27.73 -5.21 14.04
C ARG A 460 -28.77 -6.33 14.14
N ARG A 461 -29.69 -6.42 13.18
CA ARG A 461 -30.72 -7.47 13.17
C ARG A 461 -30.13 -8.89 13.14
N ALA A 462 -29.02 -9.09 12.43
CA ALA A 462 -28.34 -10.40 12.36
C ALA A 462 -27.72 -10.84 13.71
N HIS A 463 -27.37 -9.89 14.58
CA HIS A 463 -26.69 -10.13 15.85
C HIS A 463 -27.21 -9.16 16.94
N PRO A 464 -28.48 -9.27 17.35
CA PRO A 464 -29.10 -8.30 18.26
C PRO A 464 -28.43 -8.29 19.64
N ASP A 465 -27.91 -9.44 20.08
CA ASP A 465 -27.29 -9.62 21.40
C ASP A 465 -25.83 -9.12 21.49
N ARG A 466 -25.29 -8.55 20.40
CA ARG A 466 -23.90 -8.08 20.33
C ARG A 466 -23.82 -6.65 19.80
N PRO A 467 -24.30 -5.65 20.55
CA PRO A 467 -24.20 -4.26 20.14
C PRO A 467 -22.75 -3.81 20.03
N SER A 468 -22.46 -2.94 19.06
CA SER A 468 -21.16 -2.28 18.95
C SER A 468 -21.24 -0.85 19.48
N TYR A 469 -20.23 -0.41 20.23
CA TYR A 469 -20.15 0.92 20.82
C TYR A 469 -18.95 1.69 20.26
N GLU A 470 -19.12 2.98 20.01
CA GLU A 470 -18.07 3.82 19.45
C GLU A 470 -18.21 5.30 19.89
N VAL A 471 -17.08 5.97 20.15
CA VAL A 471 -17.02 7.44 20.06
C VAL A 471 -17.06 7.82 18.59
N TYR A 472 -18.27 8.08 18.09
CA TYR A 472 -18.49 8.26 16.66
C TYR A 472 -18.00 9.60 16.13
N ASN A 473 -18.18 10.67 16.90
CA ASN A 473 -17.70 11.98 16.49
C ASN A 473 -17.45 12.85 17.71
N VAL A 474 -16.29 13.49 17.75
CA VAL A 474 -15.98 14.61 18.63
C VAL A 474 -15.69 15.79 17.72
N ARG A 475 -16.60 16.76 17.72
CA ARG A 475 -16.55 17.99 16.93
C ARG A 475 -16.13 19.14 17.83
N LEU A 476 -15.15 19.92 17.40
CA LEU A 476 -14.71 21.16 18.03
C LEU A 476 -14.75 22.28 16.99
N VAL A 477 -15.51 23.33 17.25
CA VAL A 477 -15.67 24.47 16.36
C VAL A 477 -15.18 25.73 17.06
N GLY A 478 -14.22 26.41 16.45
CA GLY A 478 -13.79 27.75 16.82
C GLY A 478 -14.30 28.76 15.80
N THR A 479 -14.99 29.79 16.29
CA THR A 479 -15.47 30.91 15.47
C THR A 479 -14.89 32.21 15.99
N TYR A 480 -14.22 32.96 15.13
CA TYR A 480 -13.71 34.30 15.42
C TYR A 480 -14.46 35.31 14.55
N ASP A 481 -15.25 36.16 15.17
CA ASP A 481 -16.00 37.23 14.52
C ASP A 481 -15.20 38.54 14.64
N ALA A 482 -14.75 39.08 13.51
CA ALA A 482 -14.03 40.34 13.39
C ALA A 482 -14.60 41.11 12.17
N ASN A 483 -15.67 41.87 12.40
CA ASN A 483 -16.44 42.57 11.37
C ASN A 483 -15.54 43.29 10.34
N PRO A 484 -15.73 43.10 9.03
CA PRO A 484 -16.81 42.36 8.35
C PRO A 484 -16.51 40.88 8.11
N PHE A 485 -15.51 40.30 8.76
CA PHE A 485 -15.11 38.91 8.54
C PHE A 485 -15.50 37.99 9.70
N ARG A 486 -15.84 36.76 9.35
CA ARG A 486 -15.98 35.63 10.26
C ARG A 486 -15.02 34.54 9.85
N TYR A 487 -14.24 34.02 10.79
CA TYR A 487 -13.35 32.89 10.61
C TYR A 487 -13.94 31.68 11.32
N VAL A 488 -13.98 30.55 10.65
CA VAL A 488 -14.51 29.29 11.20
C VAL A 488 -13.48 28.19 11.01
N ALA A 489 -13.20 27.45 12.06
CA ALA A 489 -12.41 26.23 12.01
C ALA A 489 -13.13 25.10 12.77
N GLU A 490 -13.30 23.96 12.12
CA GLU A 490 -13.96 22.79 12.67
C GLU A 490 -13.03 21.58 12.62
N LEU A 491 -12.61 21.12 13.80
CA LEU A 491 -11.83 19.89 13.97
C LEU A 491 -12.77 18.75 14.37
N ARG A 492 -12.56 17.57 13.78
CA ARG A 492 -13.29 16.35 14.12
C ARG A 492 -12.37 15.21 14.50
N PHE A 493 -12.86 14.34 15.38
CA PHE A 493 -12.26 13.07 15.75
C PHE A 493 -13.29 11.95 15.78
N ARG A 494 -12.89 10.74 15.40
CA ARG A 494 -13.68 9.51 15.53
C ARG A 494 -12.80 8.36 16.02
N GLN A 495 -13.33 7.48 16.85
CA GLN A 495 -12.57 6.35 17.39
C GLN A 495 -12.11 5.36 16.31
N THR A 496 -12.95 5.09 15.31
CA THR A 496 -12.55 4.33 14.12
C THR A 496 -12.27 5.26 12.94
N PRO A 497 -11.40 4.87 11.99
CA PRO A 497 -11.20 5.66 10.78
C PRO A 497 -12.54 5.96 10.11
N LEU A 498 -12.74 7.21 9.68
CA LEU A 498 -13.97 7.64 8.98
C LEU A 498 -14.22 6.76 7.74
N ARG A 499 -13.14 6.34 7.08
CA ARG A 499 -13.05 5.33 6.01
C ARG A 499 -11.83 4.42 6.23
N SER A 500 -11.84 3.22 5.64
CA SER A 500 -10.73 2.26 5.79
C SER A 500 -9.38 2.77 5.29
N TYR A 501 -9.40 3.78 4.42
CA TYR A 501 -8.22 4.44 3.85
C TYR A 501 -7.91 5.80 4.50
N SER A 502 -8.71 6.28 5.47
CA SER A 502 -8.45 7.57 6.12
C SER A 502 -7.06 7.57 6.79
N PRO A 503 -6.22 8.58 6.54
CA PRO A 503 -4.85 8.62 7.06
C PRO A 503 -4.79 8.89 8.57
N SER A 504 -5.89 9.35 9.15
CA SER A 504 -6.01 9.77 10.54
C SER A 504 -7.45 9.63 11.02
N ASN A 505 -7.60 9.43 12.33
CA ASN A 505 -8.87 9.47 13.05
C ASN A 505 -9.28 10.89 13.44
N VAL A 506 -8.40 11.86 13.22
CA VAL A 506 -8.61 13.30 13.42
C VAL A 506 -8.46 14.00 12.08
N TRP A 507 -9.39 14.88 11.73
CA TRP A 507 -9.33 15.67 10.51
C TRP A 507 -9.95 17.05 10.70
N LEU A 508 -9.54 18.00 9.86
CA LEU A 508 -10.15 19.32 9.77
C LEU A 508 -11.35 19.19 8.82
N GLN A 509 -12.57 19.35 9.35
CA GLN A 509 -13.77 19.28 8.53
C GLN A 509 -13.96 20.59 7.76
N GLN A 510 -13.90 21.74 8.43
CA GLN A 510 -14.05 23.04 7.76
C GLN A 510 -13.00 24.02 8.23
N ALA A 511 -12.59 24.93 7.35
CA ALA A 511 -11.68 26.01 7.66
C ALA A 511 -11.81 27.11 6.59
N TYR A 512 -12.61 28.13 6.88
CA TYR A 512 -12.94 29.16 5.90
C TYR A 512 -13.06 30.54 6.54
N VAL A 513 -12.94 31.55 5.69
CA VAL A 513 -13.28 32.94 5.99
C VAL A 513 -14.55 33.30 5.26
N ALA A 514 -15.46 33.99 5.94
CA ALA A 514 -16.68 34.54 5.38
C ALA A 514 -16.68 36.05 5.53
N TRP A 515 -16.78 36.76 4.42
CA TRP A 515 -17.09 38.18 4.38
C TRP A 515 -18.59 38.38 4.51
N GLN A 516 -18.99 39.16 5.50
CA GLN A 516 -20.36 39.59 5.74
C GLN A 516 -20.60 40.89 4.98
N SER A 517 -21.43 40.82 3.94
CA SER A 517 -21.75 42.00 3.13
C SER A 517 -22.62 42.97 3.94
N PRO A 518 -22.51 44.29 3.68
CA PRO A 518 -23.52 45.25 4.12
C PRO A 518 -24.91 44.99 3.53
N VAL A 519 -25.00 44.26 2.41
CA VAL A 519 -26.27 43.81 1.85
C VAL A 519 -26.82 42.68 2.71
N GLU A 520 -28.02 42.87 3.26
CA GLU A 520 -28.67 41.90 4.14
C GLU A 520 -28.70 40.49 3.52
N GLY A 521 -28.20 39.53 4.30
CA GLY A 521 -28.21 38.12 3.94
C GLY A 521 -27.18 37.68 2.90
N LEU A 522 -26.41 38.61 2.31
CA LEU A 522 -25.35 38.28 1.35
C LEU A 522 -24.04 37.98 2.06
N ARG A 523 -23.45 36.83 1.75
CA ARG A 523 -22.19 36.35 2.32
C ARG A 523 -21.32 35.76 1.23
N VAL A 524 -20.03 36.07 1.26
CA VAL A 524 -19.03 35.45 0.41
C VAL A 524 -18.06 34.68 1.30
N SER A 525 -17.90 33.38 1.06
CA SER A 525 -17.03 32.52 1.86
C SER A 525 -15.98 31.86 0.98
N THR A 526 -14.76 31.70 1.49
CA THR A 526 -13.71 30.95 0.79
C THR A 526 -12.84 30.17 1.76
N GLY A 527 -12.38 29.01 1.31
CA GLY A 527 -11.59 28.05 2.09
C GLY A 527 -12.19 26.65 2.00
N LEU A 528 -11.96 25.85 3.04
CA LEU A 528 -12.46 24.48 3.14
C LEU A 528 -13.93 24.51 3.59
N LEU A 529 -14.86 24.35 2.66
CA LEU A 529 -16.30 24.46 2.82
C LEU A 529 -16.99 23.19 2.33
N TYR A 530 -18.11 22.82 2.96
CA TYR A 530 -18.91 21.68 2.52
C TYR A 530 -19.41 21.89 1.09
N ASP A 531 -19.26 20.84 0.29
CA ASP A 531 -19.86 20.74 -1.03
C ASP A 531 -21.38 20.58 -0.89
N GLN A 532 -22.14 21.55 -1.42
CA GLN A 532 -23.60 21.56 -1.33
C GLN A 532 -24.24 21.14 -2.64
N LEU A 533 -25.30 20.34 -2.56
CA LEU A 533 -26.16 19.96 -3.66
C LEU A 533 -27.58 19.71 -3.13
N GLY A 534 -28.59 20.22 -3.84
CA GLY A 534 -29.99 19.91 -3.55
C GLY A 534 -30.40 20.13 -2.09
N LEU A 535 -31.22 19.22 -1.57
CA LEU A 535 -31.44 19.01 -0.15
C LEU A 535 -30.16 18.42 0.45
N PHE A 536 -29.29 19.31 0.90
CA PHE A 536 -27.96 18.98 1.45
C PHE A 536 -27.98 17.79 2.42
N TRP A 537 -29.03 17.64 3.23
CA TRP A 537 -29.17 16.52 4.17
C TRP A 537 -30.64 16.16 4.38
N ASP A 538 -30.97 14.86 4.41
CA ASP A 538 -32.33 14.34 4.67
C ASP A 538 -32.68 14.27 6.17
N SER A 539 -31.81 14.85 7.00
CA SER A 539 -31.86 14.85 8.47
C SER A 539 -31.76 13.47 9.11
N SER A 540 -31.43 12.42 8.35
CA SER A 540 -31.00 11.14 8.91
C SER A 540 -29.57 11.24 9.45
N TRP A 541 -29.20 10.31 10.32
CA TRP A 541 -27.83 10.22 10.79
C TRP A 541 -26.88 9.59 9.77
N PHE A 542 -27.38 8.62 9.01
CA PHE A 542 -26.59 7.87 8.04
C PHE A 542 -26.19 8.71 6.81
N GLY A 543 -27.02 9.71 6.48
CA GLY A 543 -26.86 10.58 5.32
C GLY A 543 -27.84 10.23 4.20
N ASN A 544 -27.86 11.04 3.15
CA ASN A 544 -28.69 10.80 1.97
C ASN A 544 -28.04 9.80 1.00
N LEU A 545 -28.87 9.11 0.22
CA LEU A 545 -28.48 8.09 -0.74
C LEU A 545 -27.52 8.62 -1.83
N PRO A 546 -27.65 9.86 -2.35
CA PRO A 546 -26.64 10.44 -3.23
C PRO A 546 -25.21 10.38 -2.65
N TYR A 547 -25.03 10.76 -1.38
CA TYR A 547 -23.74 10.70 -0.70
C TYR A 547 -23.19 9.27 -0.58
N LEU A 548 -24.07 8.30 -0.30
CA LEU A 548 -23.70 6.88 -0.22
C LEU A 548 -23.31 6.29 -1.56
N ASN A 549 -23.87 6.83 -2.65
CA ASN A 549 -23.65 6.40 -4.02
C ASN A 549 -22.53 7.19 -4.72
N GLY A 550 -21.64 7.83 -3.96
CA GLY A 550 -20.43 8.45 -4.51
C GLY A 550 -20.50 9.95 -4.75
N HIS A 551 -21.62 10.64 -4.48
CA HIS A 551 -21.63 12.10 -4.55
C HIS A 551 -20.75 12.70 -3.46
N LYS A 552 -19.82 13.55 -3.88
CA LYS A 552 -18.95 14.29 -2.98
C LYS A 552 -19.74 15.38 -2.26
N LEU A 553 -19.99 15.16 -0.97
CA LEU A 553 -20.48 16.18 -0.04
C LEU A 553 -19.41 16.61 0.97
N ASP A 554 -18.17 16.11 0.85
CA ASP A 554 -17.11 16.48 1.78
C ASP A 554 -16.59 17.90 1.49
N PRO A 555 -15.98 18.56 2.49
CA PRO A 555 -15.47 19.91 2.30
C PRO A 555 -14.26 19.97 1.39
N ASP A 556 -14.30 20.91 0.46
CA ASP A 556 -13.25 21.19 -0.52
C ASP A 556 -12.90 22.68 -0.53
N MET A 557 -11.80 23.01 -1.23
CA MET A 557 -11.43 24.39 -1.54
C MET A 557 -12.47 25.04 -2.46
N ASN A 558 -13.36 25.82 -1.86
CA ASN A 558 -14.46 26.46 -2.56
C ASN A 558 -14.45 27.99 -2.41
N LEU A 559 -15.04 28.65 -3.41
CA LEU A 559 -15.58 30.00 -3.29
C LEU A 559 -17.11 29.92 -3.32
N GLU A 560 -17.75 30.30 -2.23
CA GLU A 560 -19.21 30.31 -2.07
C GLU A 560 -19.73 31.75 -2.03
N VAL A 561 -20.71 32.07 -2.86
CA VAL A 561 -21.55 33.26 -2.71
C VAL A 561 -22.94 32.78 -2.31
N ALA A 562 -23.36 33.12 -1.10
CA ALA A 562 -24.66 32.76 -0.56
C ALA A 562 -25.49 34.01 -0.26
N TRP A 563 -26.76 34.00 -0.62
CA TRP A 563 -27.70 35.08 -0.39
C TRP A 563 -29.03 34.53 0.10
N ALA A 564 -29.37 34.85 1.34
CA ALA A 564 -30.61 34.40 1.95
C ALA A 564 -31.39 35.60 2.49
N ARG A 565 -32.66 35.70 2.14
CA ARG A 565 -33.59 36.68 2.69
C ARG A 565 -34.83 35.97 3.16
N GLN A 566 -35.13 36.09 4.45
CA GLN A 566 -36.35 35.54 5.03
C GLN A 566 -37.57 36.36 4.54
N PRO A 567 -38.72 35.71 4.29
CA PRO A 567 -39.96 36.43 4.02
C PRO A 567 -40.42 37.17 5.29
N GLY A 568 -40.75 38.46 5.17
CA GLY A 568 -41.55 39.17 6.18
C GLY A 568 -43.05 38.89 6.01
N ASP A 569 -43.89 39.50 6.87
CA ASP A 569 -45.35 39.32 6.87
C ASP A 569 -45.97 39.56 5.47
N GLY A 570 -46.41 38.49 4.82
CA GLY A 570 -47.05 38.52 3.49
C GLY A 570 -46.10 38.74 2.30
N THR A 571 -44.78 38.59 2.48
CA THR A 571 -43.78 38.87 1.44
C THR A 571 -43.02 37.62 0.97
N PHE A 572 -42.33 37.75 -0.17
CA PHE A 572 -41.52 36.71 -0.81
C PHE A 572 -40.06 36.77 -0.30
N GLY A 573 -39.52 35.63 0.12
CA GLY A 573 -38.11 35.45 0.48
C GLY A 573 -37.39 34.54 -0.52
N TRP A 574 -36.10 34.33 -0.32
CA TRP A 574 -35.30 33.40 -1.13
C TRP A 574 -34.04 32.94 -0.40
N GLU A 575 -33.53 31.78 -0.80
CA GLU A 575 -32.19 31.31 -0.49
C GLU A 575 -31.52 30.94 -1.82
N ALA A 576 -30.36 31.50 -2.08
CA ALA A 576 -29.60 31.18 -3.27
C ALA A 576 -28.13 31.06 -2.92
N TRP A 577 -27.42 30.14 -3.56
CA TRP A 577 -25.98 30.08 -3.48
C TRP A 577 -25.36 29.57 -4.77
N VAL A 578 -24.12 29.97 -4.98
CA VAL A 578 -23.24 29.45 -6.03
C VAL A 578 -21.91 29.09 -5.37
N GLN A 579 -21.42 27.88 -5.65
CA GLN A 579 -20.12 27.38 -5.22
C GLN A 579 -19.26 27.09 -6.46
N LEU A 580 -18.00 27.52 -6.40
CA LEU A 580 -16.97 27.23 -7.39
C LEU A 580 -15.84 26.44 -6.73
N GLY A 581 -15.65 25.19 -7.14
CA GLY A 581 -14.56 24.32 -6.71
C GLY A 581 -13.39 24.37 -7.69
N LEU A 582 -12.15 24.40 -7.18
CA LEU A 582 -10.93 24.67 -7.98
C LEU A 582 -10.04 23.43 -8.27
N ALA A 583 -10.63 22.22 -8.24
CA ALA A 583 -9.99 20.89 -8.40
C ALA A 583 -9.32 20.32 -7.15
N GLU A 584 -9.56 19.03 -6.86
CA GLU A 584 -9.09 18.38 -5.61
C GLU A 584 -8.76 16.86 -5.74
N ASP A 585 -8.51 16.23 -4.59
CA ASP A 585 -7.70 15.01 -4.36
C ASP A 585 -8.47 13.68 -4.41
N GLY A 586 -9.73 13.69 -4.86
CA GLY A 586 -10.52 12.48 -5.10
C GLY A 586 -12.03 12.69 -4.91
N LEU A 587 -12.83 11.71 -5.34
CA LEU A 587 -14.25 11.57 -5.01
C LEU A 587 -14.45 10.85 -3.67
N ASN A 588 -15.38 11.34 -2.84
CA ASN A 588 -15.72 10.72 -1.56
C ASN A 588 -17.14 10.13 -1.59
N GLY A 589 -17.26 8.82 -1.32
CA GLY A 589 -18.54 8.13 -1.16
C GLY A 589 -18.49 6.60 -1.24
N SER A 590 -17.42 5.98 -1.76
CA SER A 590 -17.32 4.51 -1.79
C SER A 590 -17.29 3.90 -0.37
N PHE A 591 -18.36 3.22 0.05
CA PHE A 591 -18.38 2.40 1.25
C PHE A 591 -18.21 0.92 0.90
N VAL A 592 -17.09 0.35 1.37
CA VAL A 592 -16.94 -1.07 1.63
C VAL A 592 -17.32 -1.34 3.08
N PRO A 593 -18.32 -2.20 3.36
CA PRO A 593 -18.49 -2.77 4.69
C PRO A 593 -18.39 -4.29 4.62
N ALA A 594 -17.24 -4.80 4.17
CA ALA A 594 -16.78 -6.17 4.38
C ALA A 594 -17.85 -7.27 4.24
N GLY A 595 -18.38 -7.47 3.02
CA GLY A 595 -18.91 -8.75 2.56
C GLY A 595 -20.29 -8.73 1.90
N LYS A 596 -20.28 -9.04 0.59
CA LYS A 596 -21.28 -9.87 -0.11
C LYS A 596 -22.74 -9.36 -0.23
N ALA A 597 -23.08 -8.90 -1.41
CA ALA A 597 -23.64 -9.87 -2.36
C ALA A 597 -22.61 -9.91 -3.48
N GLY A 598 -21.86 -11.02 -3.58
CA GLY A 598 -20.67 -11.02 -4.45
C GLY A 598 -21.10 -10.79 -5.88
N ARG A 599 -20.64 -9.71 -6.53
CA ARG A 599 -21.15 -9.29 -7.85
C ARG A 599 -22.60 -8.74 -7.74
N LEU A 600 -22.73 -7.44 -7.63
CA LEU A 600 -23.84 -6.78 -8.34
C LEU A 600 -23.17 -6.13 -9.55
N GLU A 601 -23.68 -6.49 -10.73
CA GLU A 601 -23.01 -6.44 -12.03
C GLU A 601 -22.91 -5.02 -12.62
N LEU A 602 -22.26 -4.09 -11.91
CA LEU A 602 -21.70 -2.87 -12.49
C LEU A 602 -20.31 -3.20 -13.08
N PRO A 603 -19.94 -2.74 -14.29
CA PRO A 603 -18.54 -2.70 -14.70
C PRO A 603 -17.77 -1.95 -13.60
N ALA A 604 -16.65 -2.52 -13.15
CA ALA A 604 -15.91 -2.12 -11.95
C ALA A 604 -15.26 -0.71 -12.02
N ASP A 605 -15.72 0.15 -12.92
CA ASP A 605 -14.93 1.21 -13.51
C ASP A 605 -15.34 2.62 -13.08
N LEU A 606 -16.46 2.83 -12.37
CA LEU A 606 -16.91 4.18 -11.97
C LEU A 606 -16.96 4.45 -10.46
N GLU A 607 -17.57 3.59 -9.65
CA GLU A 607 -18.08 4.05 -8.34
C GLU A 607 -17.19 3.72 -7.12
N ALA A 608 -16.14 2.90 -7.31
CA ALA A 608 -15.21 2.54 -6.25
C ALA A 608 -13.75 2.93 -6.53
N ASP A 609 -13.49 3.59 -7.66
CA ASP A 609 -12.14 3.91 -8.08
C ASP A 609 -11.68 5.22 -7.43
N THR A 610 -10.80 5.12 -6.42
CA THR A 610 -10.07 6.28 -5.84
C THR A 610 -9.22 7.04 -6.87
N ASP A 611 -9.26 6.58 -8.10
CA ASP A 611 -8.60 7.10 -9.26
C ASP A 611 -9.33 8.30 -9.89
N PHE A 612 -10.64 8.45 -9.67
CA PHE A 612 -11.36 9.66 -10.10
C PHE A 612 -11.07 10.84 -9.20
N ARG A 613 -10.78 11.98 -9.82
CA ARG A 613 -10.57 13.27 -9.18
C ARG A 613 -11.54 14.28 -9.73
N GLU A 614 -12.25 14.96 -8.84
CA GLU A 614 -13.05 16.13 -9.22
C GLU A 614 -12.11 17.28 -9.58
N GLY A 615 -12.20 17.71 -10.84
CA GLY A 615 -11.59 18.94 -11.32
C GLY A 615 -12.46 20.16 -10.97
N PRO A 616 -12.45 21.22 -11.77
CA PRO A 616 -13.31 22.37 -11.55
C PRO A 616 -14.79 21.98 -11.51
N SER A 617 -15.48 22.47 -10.49
CA SER A 617 -16.92 22.25 -10.30
C SER A 617 -17.65 23.57 -10.09
N VAL A 618 -18.89 23.61 -10.58
CA VAL A 618 -19.82 24.71 -10.37
C VAL A 618 -21.11 24.11 -9.85
N ARG A 619 -21.52 24.55 -8.67
CA ARG A 619 -22.78 24.15 -8.05
C ARG A 619 -23.60 25.39 -7.76
N ALA A 620 -24.91 25.31 -7.98
CA ALA A 620 -25.81 26.39 -7.70
C ALA A 620 -27.16 25.87 -7.22
N ARG A 621 -27.81 26.63 -6.34
CA ARG A 621 -29.17 26.36 -5.88
C ARG A 621 -29.92 27.66 -5.70
N VAL A 622 -31.21 27.64 -5.98
CA VAL A 622 -32.14 28.73 -5.70
C VAL A 622 -33.43 28.17 -5.13
N VAL A 623 -33.91 28.78 -4.06
CA VAL A 623 -35.09 28.35 -3.30
C VAL A 623 -35.91 29.59 -2.94
N PRO A 624 -36.90 29.96 -3.75
CA PRO A 624 -37.97 30.85 -3.32
C PRO A 624 -38.59 30.42 -1.99
N VAL A 625 -38.87 31.37 -1.10
CA VAL A 625 -39.58 31.13 0.15
C VAL A 625 -40.89 31.90 0.13
N ILE A 626 -42.00 31.18 0.04
CA ILE A 626 -43.34 31.74 -0.12
C ILE A 626 -44.12 31.49 1.17
N ALA A 627 -44.43 32.56 1.91
CA ALA A 627 -45.32 32.48 3.05
C ALA A 627 -46.77 32.25 2.56
N ALA A 628 -47.39 31.17 3.03
CA ALA A 628 -48.72 30.72 2.64
C ALA A 628 -49.57 30.36 3.88
N GLY A 629 -49.98 31.38 4.64
CA GLY A 629 -50.80 31.20 5.83
C GLY A 629 -50.08 30.41 6.92
N ALA A 630 -50.59 29.21 7.24
CA ALA A 630 -50.00 28.32 8.24
C ALA A 630 -48.78 27.52 7.72
N PHE A 631 -48.34 27.75 6.49
CA PHE A 631 -47.20 27.06 5.88
C PHE A 631 -46.27 28.04 5.17
N ALA A 632 -45.01 27.62 4.99
CA ALA A 632 -44.05 28.23 4.09
C ALA A 632 -43.66 27.20 3.03
N LEU A 633 -43.87 27.55 1.77
CA LEU A 633 -43.50 26.73 0.61
C LEU A 633 -42.10 27.14 0.15
N ARG A 634 -41.24 26.15 -0.05
CA ARG A 634 -39.86 26.31 -0.48
C ARG A 634 -39.58 25.40 -1.67
N PRO A 635 -40.12 25.72 -2.86
CA PRO A 635 -39.71 25.03 -4.08
C PRO A 635 -38.26 25.44 -4.38
N GLY A 636 -37.42 24.48 -4.74
CA GLY A 636 -36.02 24.74 -5.04
C GLY A 636 -35.59 24.06 -6.32
N ALA A 637 -34.56 24.61 -6.94
CA ALA A 637 -33.86 24.01 -8.05
C ALA A 637 -32.36 24.08 -7.81
N SER A 638 -31.65 23.00 -8.14
CA SER A 638 -30.21 22.93 -8.05
C SER A 638 -29.58 22.37 -9.32
N VAL A 639 -28.36 22.79 -9.60
CA VAL A 639 -27.55 22.25 -10.68
C VAL A 639 -26.11 22.13 -10.22
N GLN A 640 -25.47 21.03 -10.60
CA GLN A 640 -24.04 20.83 -10.43
C GLN A 640 -23.45 20.41 -11.76
N ARG A 641 -22.32 21.00 -12.12
CA ARG A 641 -21.47 20.54 -13.21
C ARG A 641 -20.06 20.37 -12.68
N SER A 642 -19.52 19.19 -12.83
CA SER A 642 -18.16 18.84 -12.39
C SER A 642 -17.41 18.21 -13.55
N THR A 643 -16.11 18.49 -13.66
CA THR A 643 -15.20 17.73 -14.51
C THR A 643 -14.55 16.63 -13.68
N TYR A 644 -14.31 15.47 -14.27
CA TYR A 644 -13.66 14.36 -13.60
C TYR A 644 -12.46 13.88 -14.39
N ASP A 645 -11.33 13.70 -13.70
CA ASP A 645 -10.12 13.13 -14.27
C ASP A 645 -9.87 11.76 -13.66
N ARG A 646 -9.67 10.75 -14.50
CA ARG A 646 -9.32 9.40 -14.08
C ARG A 646 -7.79 9.26 -14.07
N ALA A 647 -7.17 9.15 -12.90
CA ALA A 647 -5.72 9.24 -12.74
C ALA A 647 -4.93 8.03 -13.34
N SER A 648 -5.58 6.90 -13.57
CA SER A 648 -5.01 5.68 -14.14
C SER A 648 -4.99 5.74 -15.67
N THR A 649 -6.09 6.19 -16.28
CA THR A 649 -6.27 6.24 -17.74
C THR A 649 -5.92 7.60 -18.35
N GLY A 650 -5.97 8.68 -17.56
CA GLY A 650 -5.86 10.06 -18.04
C GLY A 650 -7.11 10.56 -18.78
N GLU A 651 -8.23 9.83 -18.69
CA GLU A 651 -9.50 10.23 -19.29
C GLU A 651 -10.14 11.37 -18.51
N THR A 652 -10.83 12.24 -19.24
CA THR A 652 -11.58 13.36 -18.69
C THR A 652 -13.05 13.18 -19.00
N GLY A 653 -13.88 13.05 -17.97
CA GLY A 653 -15.33 13.01 -18.07
C GLY A 653 -15.98 14.21 -17.40
N HIS A 654 -17.30 14.21 -17.41
CA HIS A 654 -18.13 15.25 -16.82
C HIS A 654 -19.30 14.64 -16.08
N GLN A 655 -19.67 15.24 -14.97
CA GLN A 655 -20.93 14.98 -14.30
C GLN A 655 -21.81 16.21 -14.38
N LEU A 656 -23.09 15.95 -14.62
CA LEU A 656 -24.16 16.91 -14.56
C LEU A 656 -25.24 16.38 -13.63
N VAL A 657 -25.53 17.13 -12.58
CA VAL A 657 -26.65 16.83 -11.68
C VAL A 657 -27.67 17.95 -11.79
N ARG A 658 -28.94 17.60 -11.89
CA ARG A 658 -30.06 18.55 -11.94
C ARG A 658 -31.07 18.13 -10.88
N GLY A 659 -31.45 19.07 -10.05
CA GLY A 659 -32.34 18.82 -8.92
C GLY A 659 -33.55 19.72 -8.92
N ALA A 660 -34.68 19.15 -8.51
CA ALA A 660 -35.87 19.89 -8.11
C ALA A 660 -36.30 19.39 -6.73
N GLU A 661 -36.63 20.32 -5.85
CA GLU A 661 -36.98 20.02 -4.46
C GLU A 661 -38.20 20.83 -4.04
N LEU A 662 -38.90 20.34 -3.02
CA LEU A 662 -39.97 21.07 -2.37
C LEU A 662 -39.93 20.80 -0.88
N THR A 663 -39.82 21.85 -0.09
CA THR A 663 -40.04 21.78 1.36
C THR A 663 -41.30 22.57 1.73
N VAL A 664 -42.19 21.94 2.49
CA VAL A 664 -43.38 22.56 3.09
C VAL A 664 -43.15 22.60 4.59
N ALA A 665 -42.86 23.79 5.12
CA ALA A 665 -42.63 24.01 6.55
C ALA A 665 -43.89 24.60 7.21
N GLY A 666 -44.26 24.10 8.37
CA GLY A 666 -45.36 24.64 9.19
C GLY A 666 -44.97 25.96 9.85
N ALA A 667 -45.96 26.83 10.01
CA ALA A 667 -45.88 28.11 10.72
C ALA A 667 -46.93 28.18 11.84
N GLY A 668 -46.74 29.11 12.77
CA GLY A 668 -47.68 29.32 13.88
C GLY A 668 -47.86 28.06 14.76
N PRO A 669 -49.10 27.54 14.96
CA PRO A 669 -49.35 26.41 15.86
C PRO A 669 -48.68 25.08 15.46
N ILE A 670 -48.31 24.93 14.18
CA ILE A 670 -47.62 23.74 13.65
C ILE A 670 -46.16 24.05 13.30
N ALA A 671 -45.61 25.14 13.83
CA ALA A 671 -44.22 25.51 13.62
C ALA A 671 -43.27 24.35 13.99
N GLY A 672 -42.23 24.18 13.19
CA GLY A 672 -41.23 23.13 13.37
C GLY A 672 -41.56 21.80 12.69
N TRP A 673 -42.81 21.57 12.25
CA TRP A 673 -43.11 20.48 11.32
C TRP A 673 -42.67 20.85 9.90
N GLN A 674 -42.07 19.91 9.19
CA GLN A 674 -41.78 20.05 7.77
C GLN A 674 -41.93 18.72 7.04
N ALA A 675 -42.43 18.79 5.81
CA ALA A 675 -42.36 17.72 4.83
C ALA A 675 -41.47 18.19 3.68
N PHE A 676 -40.62 17.31 3.18
CA PHE A 676 -39.67 17.64 2.14
C PHE A 676 -39.56 16.50 1.13
N GLY A 677 -39.23 16.86 -0.10
CA GLY A 677 -38.90 15.90 -1.14
C GLY A 677 -37.99 16.49 -2.19
N GLU A 678 -37.29 15.62 -2.89
CA GLU A 678 -36.32 15.97 -3.92
C GLU A 678 -36.28 14.90 -5.01
N ILE A 679 -36.05 15.35 -6.23
CA ILE A 679 -35.70 14.50 -7.36
C ILE A 679 -34.37 15.04 -7.92
N LEU A 680 -33.36 14.17 -8.02
CA LEU A 680 -32.11 14.47 -8.70
C LEU A 680 -31.96 13.55 -9.91
N ALA A 681 -31.61 14.14 -11.05
CA ALA A 681 -31.16 13.40 -12.22
C ALA A 681 -29.67 13.65 -12.40
N GLU A 682 -28.90 12.58 -12.45
CA GLU A 682 -27.45 12.59 -12.60
C GLU A 682 -27.05 11.87 -13.89
N THR A 683 -26.19 12.52 -14.65
CA THR A 683 -25.50 11.92 -15.80
C THR A 683 -24.00 12.10 -15.60
N VAL A 684 -23.26 10.99 -15.64
CA VAL A 684 -21.80 10.95 -15.74
C VAL A 684 -21.44 10.43 -17.13
N ALA A 685 -20.69 11.21 -17.88
CA ALA A 685 -20.35 10.88 -19.27
C ALA A 685 -18.91 11.25 -19.64
N GLY A 686 -18.41 10.63 -20.71
CA GLY A 686 -17.10 10.96 -21.29
C GLY A 686 -15.97 10.00 -20.90
N PHE A 687 -16.33 8.83 -20.36
CA PHE A 687 -15.39 7.75 -20.08
C PHE A 687 -15.60 6.60 -21.08
N THR A 688 -14.52 6.00 -21.58
CA THR A 688 -14.55 5.11 -22.77
C THR A 688 -15.34 3.80 -22.56
N ALA A 689 -15.73 3.46 -21.31
CA ALA A 689 -16.46 2.23 -21.00
C ALA A 689 -17.54 2.38 -19.92
N SER A 690 -17.91 3.61 -19.52
CA SER A 690 -18.62 3.80 -18.26
C SER A 690 -19.36 5.15 -18.20
N ASP A 691 -20.46 5.25 -18.94
CA ASP A 691 -21.44 6.33 -18.73
C ASP A 691 -22.50 5.83 -17.74
N LEU A 692 -22.96 6.71 -16.86
CA LEU A 692 -23.87 6.38 -15.77
C LEU A 692 -24.99 7.40 -15.69
N ASP A 693 -26.22 6.90 -15.76
CA ASP A 693 -27.43 7.69 -15.57
C ASP A 693 -28.17 7.17 -14.34
N ARG A 694 -28.42 8.06 -13.38
CA ARG A 694 -29.09 7.75 -12.11
C ARG A 694 -30.16 8.79 -11.80
N ASP A 695 -31.32 8.32 -11.38
CA ASP A 695 -32.38 9.16 -10.84
C ASP A 695 -32.59 8.85 -9.37
N TYR A 696 -32.55 9.89 -8.54
CA TYR A 696 -32.78 9.82 -7.11
C TYR A 696 -34.11 10.45 -6.76
N TRP A 697 -34.83 9.79 -5.86
CA TRP A 697 -36.08 10.25 -5.29
C TRP A 697 -35.94 10.27 -3.78
N LEU A 698 -36.30 11.38 -3.15
CA LEU A 698 -36.34 11.53 -1.71
C LEU A 698 -37.71 12.08 -1.31
N ALA A 699 -38.30 11.51 -0.26
CA ALA A 699 -39.43 12.06 0.45
C ALA A 699 -39.28 11.83 1.94
N GLY A 700 -39.62 12.83 2.75
CA GLY A 700 -39.53 12.71 4.19
C GLY A 700 -40.34 13.77 4.92
N PHE A 701 -40.43 13.59 6.23
CA PHE A 701 -41.01 14.56 7.13
C PHE A 701 -40.29 14.52 8.47
N GLU A 702 -40.38 15.62 9.20
CA GLU A 702 -39.96 15.69 10.59
C GLU A 702 -40.69 16.82 11.33
N GLY A 703 -40.75 16.70 12.66
CA GLY A 703 -41.31 17.75 13.49
C GLY A 703 -41.32 17.43 14.98
N PRO A 704 -41.58 18.44 15.82
CA PRO A 704 -41.69 18.26 17.26
C PRO A 704 -43.02 17.58 17.62
N VAL A 705 -42.95 16.56 18.49
CA VAL A 705 -44.12 15.94 19.14
C VAL A 705 -44.29 16.49 20.57
N LEU A 706 -43.20 16.98 21.16
CA LEU A 706 -43.19 17.62 22.47
C LEU A 706 -42.22 18.80 22.44
N GLU A 707 -42.68 19.96 22.85
CA GLU A 707 -41.84 21.13 23.10
C GLU A 707 -42.34 21.82 24.38
N ARG A 708 -41.47 21.89 25.40
CA ARG A 708 -41.80 22.45 26.72
C ARG A 708 -40.63 23.26 27.25
N ALA A 709 -40.92 24.30 28.03
CA ALA A 709 -39.92 25.07 28.78
C ALA A 709 -39.38 24.32 30.03
N ALA A 710 -39.57 22.99 30.11
CA ALA A 710 -39.19 22.18 31.25
C ALA A 710 -37.67 21.96 31.31
N GLU A 711 -37.15 21.71 32.52
CA GLU A 711 -35.72 21.44 32.74
C GLU A 711 -35.28 20.09 32.16
N TYR A 712 -36.19 19.11 32.12
CA TYR A 712 -35.97 17.76 31.57
C TYR A 712 -36.92 17.48 30.40
N PHE A 713 -36.38 16.88 29.35
CA PHE A 713 -37.07 16.61 28.07
C PHE A 713 -37.72 17.84 27.42
N PRO A 714 -37.00 18.98 27.26
CA PRO A 714 -37.56 20.19 26.66
C PRO A 714 -38.03 20.02 25.20
N LEU A 715 -37.53 19.01 24.48
CA LEU A 715 -37.85 18.82 23.07
C LEU A 715 -37.79 17.33 22.68
N VAL A 716 -38.84 16.84 22.04
CA VAL A 716 -38.88 15.53 21.36
C VAL A 716 -39.33 15.75 19.92
N LYS A 717 -38.53 15.27 18.97
CA LYS A 717 -38.79 15.32 17.54
C LYS A 717 -38.87 13.91 16.97
N ILE A 718 -39.71 13.74 15.97
CA ILE A 718 -39.74 12.53 15.14
C ILE A 718 -39.46 12.90 13.69
N GLY A 719 -38.97 11.94 12.93
CA GLY A 719 -38.88 12.07 11.48
C GLY A 719 -38.78 10.71 10.81
N ALA A 720 -39.03 10.71 9.50
CA ALA A 720 -38.80 9.57 8.65
C ALA A 720 -38.45 10.04 7.24
N SER A 721 -37.62 9.28 6.53
CA SER A 721 -37.32 9.50 5.12
C SER A 721 -37.37 8.18 4.36
N PHE A 722 -37.81 8.27 3.12
CA PHE A 722 -37.69 7.22 2.11
C PHE A 722 -36.94 7.80 0.92
N GLN A 723 -35.98 7.04 0.44
CA GLN A 723 -35.18 7.36 -0.73
C GLN A 723 -35.17 6.16 -1.67
N HIS A 724 -35.22 6.45 -2.96
CA HIS A 724 -35.11 5.47 -4.02
C HIS A 724 -34.13 5.96 -5.08
N THR A 725 -33.26 5.06 -5.57
CA THR A 725 -32.39 5.34 -6.71
C THR A 725 -32.64 4.31 -7.80
N SER A 726 -32.80 4.75 -9.04
CA SER A 726 -32.88 3.89 -10.22
C SER A 726 -31.65 4.08 -11.11
N TYR A 727 -31.05 2.97 -11.54
CA TYR A 727 -29.87 2.93 -12.39
C TYR A 727 -30.30 2.60 -13.82
N THR A 728 -30.48 3.63 -14.65
CA THR A 728 -31.13 3.50 -15.96
C THR A 728 -30.33 2.63 -16.94
N ASN A 729 -29.00 2.62 -16.83
CA ASN A 729 -28.15 1.82 -17.71
C ASN A 729 -28.04 0.35 -17.29
N GLU A 730 -28.50 -0.01 -16.08
CA GLU A 730 -28.25 -1.32 -15.47
C GLU A 730 -29.48 -2.05 -14.94
N ASP A 731 -30.65 -1.42 -15.02
CA ASP A 731 -31.96 -2.03 -14.75
C ASP A 731 -32.09 -2.62 -13.33
N PHE A 732 -31.58 -1.88 -12.33
CA PHE A 732 -31.84 -2.16 -10.91
C PHE A 732 -32.10 -0.88 -10.12
N GLY A 733 -32.69 -1.04 -8.94
CA GLY A 733 -32.98 0.06 -8.01
C GLY A 733 -32.53 -0.22 -6.58
N GLU A 734 -32.52 0.82 -5.76
CA GLU A 734 -32.20 0.75 -4.34
C GLU A 734 -33.20 1.52 -3.51
N ASP A 735 -33.63 0.93 -2.39
CA ASP A 735 -34.51 1.55 -1.41
C ASP A 735 -33.77 1.81 -0.10
N PHE A 736 -33.88 3.05 0.39
CA PHE A 736 -33.28 3.49 1.65
C PHE A 736 -34.33 4.15 2.54
N VAL A 737 -34.59 3.55 3.70
CA VAL A 737 -35.61 3.97 4.67
C VAL A 737 -34.95 4.34 5.98
N THR A 738 -35.33 5.48 6.53
CA THR A 738 -34.99 5.87 7.91
C THR A 738 -36.22 6.25 8.71
N ALA A 739 -36.20 5.94 10.00
CA ALA A 739 -37.19 6.41 10.97
C ALA A 739 -36.47 6.78 12.27
N ARG A 740 -36.70 7.99 12.78
CA ARG A 740 -35.88 8.57 13.85
C ARG A 740 -36.72 9.26 14.92
N VAL A 741 -36.24 9.15 16.15
CA VAL A 741 -36.74 9.88 17.31
C VAL A 741 -35.57 10.56 17.98
N PHE A 742 -35.63 11.89 18.09
CA PHE A 742 -34.67 12.69 18.83
C PHE A 742 -35.32 13.23 20.10
N ALA A 743 -34.63 13.14 21.23
CA ALA A 743 -35.04 13.75 22.47
C ALA A 743 -33.88 14.56 23.07
N LYS A 744 -34.09 15.87 23.24
CA LYS A 744 -33.19 16.70 24.04
C LYS A 744 -33.51 16.46 25.50
N LEU A 745 -32.57 15.90 26.26
CA LEU A 745 -32.78 15.53 27.66
C LEU A 745 -32.64 16.75 28.57
N VAL A 746 -31.57 17.52 28.37
CA VAL A 746 -31.28 18.81 29.02
C VAL A 746 -30.57 19.73 28.01
N SER A 747 -30.16 20.94 28.41
CA SER A 747 -29.50 21.91 27.51
C SER A 747 -28.28 21.32 26.78
N ALA A 748 -27.45 20.55 27.51
CA ALA A 748 -26.18 19.99 27.06
C ALA A 748 -26.24 18.52 26.61
N VAL A 749 -27.36 17.80 26.80
CA VAL A 749 -27.42 16.36 26.51
C VAL A 749 -28.71 16.01 25.78
N GLY A 750 -28.60 15.17 24.74
CA GLY A 750 -29.73 14.66 23.96
C GLY A 750 -29.46 13.26 23.45
N THR A 751 -30.48 12.60 22.96
CA THR A 751 -30.39 11.24 22.41
C THR A 751 -31.14 11.15 21.10
N THR A 752 -30.61 10.35 20.17
CA THR A 752 -31.29 9.96 18.93
C THR A 752 -31.40 8.45 18.88
N VAL A 753 -32.55 7.94 18.48
CA VAL A 753 -32.73 6.53 18.08
C VAL A 753 -33.19 6.52 16.63
N GLU A 754 -32.46 5.85 15.76
CA GLU A 754 -32.74 5.78 14.33
C GLU A 754 -32.75 4.32 13.85
N TYR A 755 -33.83 3.92 13.19
CA TYR A 755 -33.89 2.70 12.39
C TYR A 755 -33.45 3.03 10.98
N VAL A 756 -32.55 2.19 10.43
CA VAL A 756 -32.06 2.31 9.06
C VAL A 756 -32.22 0.98 8.35
N ARG A 757 -32.83 1.02 7.16
CA ARG A 757 -32.92 -0.11 6.24
C ARG A 757 -32.50 0.33 4.85
N TRP A 758 -31.48 -0.33 4.30
CA TRP A 758 -31.05 -0.18 2.92
C TRP A 758 -31.16 -1.53 2.21
N LYS A 759 -31.84 -1.56 1.07
CA LYS A 759 -32.10 -2.77 0.30
C LYS A 759 -31.90 -2.50 -1.19
N VAL A 760 -31.19 -3.40 -1.88
CA VAL A 760 -31.15 -3.44 -3.34
C VAL A 760 -32.37 -4.22 -3.84
N GLU A 761 -33.03 -3.72 -4.87
CA GLU A 761 -34.15 -4.42 -5.50
C GLU A 761 -33.69 -5.77 -6.09
N GLY A 762 -34.54 -6.79 -5.99
CA GLY A 762 -34.20 -8.15 -6.43
C GLY A 762 -33.38 -8.98 -5.43
N GLU A 763 -32.75 -8.37 -4.42
CA GLU A 763 -32.02 -9.10 -3.38
C GLU A 763 -32.93 -9.57 -2.22
N ASP A 764 -32.70 -10.78 -1.72
CA ASP A 764 -33.50 -11.41 -0.65
C ASP A 764 -33.24 -10.78 0.72
N SER A 765 -32.04 -10.23 0.94
CA SER A 765 -31.62 -9.67 2.23
C SER A 765 -31.19 -8.20 2.10
N PRO A 766 -31.55 -7.34 3.07
CA PRO A 766 -31.12 -5.94 3.04
C PRO A 766 -29.60 -5.81 3.26
N VAL A 767 -28.98 -4.83 2.60
CA VAL A 767 -27.57 -4.47 2.75
C VAL A 767 -27.29 -3.99 4.17
N VAL A 768 -28.17 -3.14 4.69
CA VAL A 768 -28.13 -2.64 6.07
C VAL A 768 -29.51 -2.78 6.67
N GLU A 769 -29.59 -3.40 7.84
CA GLU A 769 -30.78 -3.36 8.67
C GLU A 769 -30.40 -3.35 10.15
N ARG A 770 -30.55 -2.19 10.79
CA ARG A 770 -30.10 -1.96 12.17
C ARG A 770 -30.81 -0.80 12.84
N VAL A 771 -30.71 -0.76 14.16
CA VAL A 771 -31.09 0.39 14.99
C VAL A 771 -29.82 1.02 15.54
N GLU A 772 -29.72 2.33 15.46
CA GLU A 772 -28.65 3.13 16.05
C GLU A 772 -29.20 3.99 17.19
N ALA A 773 -28.53 3.95 18.33
CA ALA A 773 -28.79 4.85 19.45
C ALA A 773 -27.57 5.74 19.66
N ILE A 774 -27.78 7.06 19.71
CA ILE A 774 -26.71 8.05 19.78
C ILE A 774 -26.97 8.97 20.97
N LEU A 775 -25.99 9.06 21.87
CA LEU A 775 -25.96 10.06 22.92
C LEU A 775 -25.16 11.27 22.43
N HIS A 776 -25.79 12.43 22.44
CA HIS A 776 -25.21 13.72 22.08
C HIS A 776 -24.87 14.50 23.35
N VAL A 777 -23.65 15.01 23.44
CA VAL A 777 -23.17 15.89 24.50
C VAL A 777 -22.63 17.17 23.87
N TRP A 778 -23.30 18.29 24.08
CA TRP A 778 -22.89 19.62 23.60
C TRP A 778 -22.17 20.40 24.70
N TYR A 779 -21.15 21.17 24.33
CA TYR A 779 -20.37 21.99 25.27
C TYR A 779 -19.80 23.25 24.60
#